data_AF-A0AAD4DUQ6-F1
#
_entry.id   AF-A0AAD4DUQ6-F1
#
_cell.length_a   1.000
_cell.length_b   1.000
_cell.length_c   1.000
_cell.angle_alpha   90.00
_cell.angle_beta   90.00
_cell.angle_gamma   90.00
#
_symmetry.space_group_name_H-M   'P 1'
#
loop_
_entity.id
_entity.type
_entity.pdbx_description
1 polymer ?
#
loop_
_entity_poly.entity_id
_entity_poly.type
_entity_poly.pdbx_seq_one_letter_code
_entity_poly.pdbx_strand_id
1 'polypeptide(L)'
;MNIVPDLAVPAKCTPTAETAALPIAEGPYLVPDDVINTPIKRESSTMLPFTTLTRCRHETIQAMGKEMKGYFVGPMPVEDFLQEFLPTCQIPDYDPSSLTSAVGAFSDMLSVRNEEHAYIPFINAIKPFAPQLSFVDTHIFNIKPDICVYPDGCAPSSHNCNVSTTEIIVKFKWSYSHDAFCNPSGVDSIVSKMNRGMDTLGQITSYAAAQLGTQFRTHTFSLLIVHDHARIIRWDREGAIVTSTIDYNNEPYLADFFHRYAQASPEMCGVDTSVTLAGDEEADLARSQLNIPSTTRMFKLDIPSVEGPGSLTLIIPQPLTRSYSPVGCWTRACPAFDLLNKKVIMFKDSWQVSLPNVLSEGETYKLLHSHNVSNITNCIAYHDIPPSIAQQSTQTAKFGCTKWATPHLPLTPHILHRLALNIVGEKLTDFESSRQLILAVRDALIAHKEAFELAKGYLIDWDLAKLINIQGPQQTTRTGTWQFMSAYLIEHKYAIHSVKDDLESSFYVVLWMALMYKETYMDIICWTSLATQVFETNPGSSSKADWLIRRSNLLNIMFVDCKPLDGLIHALAEFFSHRYTQITDHQQMIFDKFRLAYEKAMREVPITQDLLIAAHGIMTDSPVYKKEMDMKVLDSHDTVIDIFNKQLDLSGWPVKDATVLQKLKHEEKYKLGLFTKSQSLLGSGVEVTLSGKRCRLDNADADDGDGDCSSLTGLGGALTSLP
;
A
#
# COMPACT_ATOMS: atom_id res chain seq x y z
N MET A 1 7.62 -78.65 -35.54
CA MET A 1 6.21 -78.97 -35.23
C MET A 1 5.72 -77.96 -34.22
N ASN A 2 4.68 -77.20 -34.58
CA ASN A 2 3.64 -76.55 -33.76
C ASN A 2 4.10 -75.69 -32.56
N ILE A 3 4.07 -74.35 -32.67
CA ILE A 3 2.94 -73.42 -32.36
C ILE A 3 2.55 -73.44 -30.87
N VAL A 4 2.74 -72.31 -30.16
CA VAL A 4 1.73 -71.50 -29.40
C VAL A 4 2.41 -70.17 -28.97
N PRO A 5 1.70 -69.01 -28.92
CA PRO A 5 2.25 -67.67 -29.17
C PRO A 5 2.38 -66.72 -27.96
N ASP A 6 2.89 -65.52 -28.27
CA ASP A 6 3.07 -64.30 -27.48
C ASP A 6 1.98 -63.96 -26.44
N LEU A 7 2.47 -63.55 -25.27
CA LEU A 7 1.79 -62.62 -24.35
C LEU A 7 2.78 -61.49 -24.04
N ALA A 8 2.54 -60.33 -24.64
CA ALA A 8 3.30 -59.11 -24.39
C ALA A 8 3.03 -58.60 -22.97
N VAL A 9 4.09 -58.52 -22.17
CA VAL A 9 4.12 -57.85 -20.87
C VAL A 9 4.46 -56.37 -21.11
N PRO A 10 3.72 -55.40 -20.54
CA PRO A 10 4.06 -53.98 -20.66
C PRO A 10 5.39 -53.71 -19.94
N ALA A 11 6.29 -53.03 -20.66
CA ALA A 11 7.64 -52.74 -20.23
C ALA A 11 7.65 -51.89 -18.95
N LYS A 12 8.44 -52.34 -17.97
CA LYS A 12 8.87 -51.57 -16.81
C LYS A 12 9.69 -50.37 -17.30
N CYS A 13 9.22 -49.15 -17.08
CA CYS A 13 10.07 -47.96 -17.15
C CYS A 13 10.83 -47.81 -15.82
N THR A 14 12.11 -48.14 -15.85
CA THR A 14 13.09 -47.69 -14.85
C THR A 14 13.38 -46.20 -15.01
N PRO A 15 13.60 -45.45 -13.91
CA PRO A 15 13.79 -44.01 -13.95
C PRO A 15 15.18 -43.66 -14.49
N THR A 16 15.24 -42.99 -15.64
CA THR A 16 16.44 -42.32 -16.11
C THR A 16 16.60 -41.00 -15.35
N ALA A 17 17.59 -40.98 -14.47
CA ALA A 17 18.10 -39.77 -13.86
C ALA A 17 18.86 -38.94 -14.92
N GLU A 18 18.14 -38.05 -15.58
CA GLU A 18 18.69 -36.82 -16.13
C GLU A 18 17.89 -35.68 -15.52
N THR A 19 18.43 -35.11 -14.45
CA THR A 19 18.06 -33.80 -13.92
C THR A 19 18.35 -32.78 -15.02
N ALA A 20 17.38 -32.56 -15.91
CA ALA A 20 17.31 -31.34 -16.68
C ALA A 20 17.04 -30.21 -15.67
N ALA A 21 18.11 -29.62 -15.17
CA ALA A 21 18.05 -28.30 -14.58
C ALA A 21 17.33 -27.41 -15.60
N LEU A 22 16.12 -26.98 -15.26
CA LEU A 22 15.43 -25.92 -15.98
C LEU A 22 16.42 -24.76 -16.10
N PRO A 23 16.59 -24.15 -17.29
CA PRO A 23 17.45 -23.00 -17.41
C PRO A 23 16.89 -21.93 -16.46
N ILE A 24 17.67 -21.58 -15.44
CA ILE A 24 17.52 -20.29 -14.78
C ILE A 24 17.63 -19.30 -15.93
N ALA A 25 16.52 -18.67 -16.29
CA ALA A 25 16.51 -17.66 -17.33
C ALA A 25 17.32 -16.48 -16.83
N GLU A 26 18.63 -16.50 -17.08
CA GLU A 26 19.48 -15.32 -17.11
C GLU A 26 19.07 -14.47 -18.32
N GLY A 27 17.89 -13.86 -18.24
CA GLY A 27 17.46 -12.78 -19.10
C GLY A 27 17.50 -11.49 -18.27
N PRO A 28 18.05 -10.37 -18.79
CA PRO A 28 18.23 -9.18 -17.98
C PRO A 28 16.86 -8.65 -17.56
N TYR A 29 16.67 -8.50 -16.26
CA TYR A 29 15.67 -7.61 -15.68
C TYR A 29 15.98 -6.20 -16.19
N LEU A 30 15.49 -5.86 -17.38
CA LEU A 30 15.69 -4.54 -17.97
C LEU A 30 14.73 -3.56 -17.28
N VAL A 31 15.09 -3.11 -16.08
CA VAL A 31 15.04 -1.66 -15.86
C VAL A 31 16.02 -1.11 -16.90
N PRO A 32 15.60 -0.28 -17.86
CA PRO A 32 16.55 0.23 -18.84
C PRO A 32 17.73 0.84 -18.10
N ASP A 33 18.97 0.48 -18.48
CA ASP A 33 20.21 0.99 -17.86
C ASP A 33 20.25 2.54 -17.84
N ASP A 34 19.41 3.17 -18.66
CA ASP A 34 19.25 4.62 -18.82
C ASP A 34 18.30 5.25 -17.77
N VAL A 35 17.54 4.47 -16.99
CA VAL A 35 16.58 4.98 -16.01
C VAL A 35 17.27 5.14 -14.65
N ILE A 36 17.92 6.30 -14.48
CA ILE A 36 18.55 6.70 -13.22
C ILE A 36 17.49 6.93 -12.11
N ASN A 37 16.22 7.13 -12.49
CA ASN A 37 15.18 7.72 -11.62
C ASN A 37 13.87 6.97 -11.59
N THR A 38 13.28 6.89 -10.40
CA THR A 38 11.97 6.27 -10.19
C THR A 38 10.85 7.32 -10.12
N PRO A 39 9.76 7.20 -10.91
CA PRO A 39 8.60 8.07 -10.77
C PRO A 39 7.90 7.88 -9.42
N ILE A 40 7.37 8.97 -8.86
CA ILE A 40 6.64 8.92 -7.58
C ILE A 40 5.22 8.37 -7.81
N LYS A 41 4.85 7.31 -7.06
CA LYS A 41 3.52 6.67 -7.14
C LYS A 41 2.59 7.15 -6.03
N ARG A 42 1.34 7.43 -6.40
CA ARG A 42 0.28 7.83 -5.47
C ARG A 42 -0.42 6.58 -4.95
N GLU A 43 -0.10 6.15 -3.74
CA GLU A 43 -0.80 5.05 -3.07
C GLU A 43 -1.79 5.56 -2.05
N SER A 44 -3.01 5.03 -2.08
CA SER A 44 -4.06 5.42 -1.13
C SER A 44 -3.74 5.00 0.31
N SER A 45 -3.06 3.87 0.49
CA SER A 45 -2.64 3.31 1.78
C SER A 45 -1.65 4.21 2.53
N THR A 46 -0.71 4.85 1.84
CA THR A 46 0.32 5.71 2.45
C THR A 46 -0.24 7.08 2.85
N MET A 47 -1.28 7.55 2.16
CA MET A 47 -1.90 8.85 2.47
C MET A 47 -2.83 8.79 3.67
N LEU A 48 -3.72 7.79 3.73
CA LEU A 48 -4.86 7.72 4.66
C LEU A 48 -4.55 7.98 6.14
N PRO A 49 -3.51 7.37 6.75
CA PRO A 49 -3.22 7.63 8.17
C PRO A 49 -2.75 9.06 8.44
N PHE A 50 -2.33 9.79 7.40
CA PHE A 50 -1.78 11.14 7.49
C PHE A 50 -2.60 12.15 6.68
N THR A 51 -3.84 11.85 6.31
CA THR A 51 -4.72 12.84 5.66
C THR A 51 -5.46 13.68 6.70
N THR A 52 -5.49 14.98 6.45
CA THR A 52 -6.32 15.98 7.14
C THR A 52 -7.80 15.89 6.75
N LEU A 53 -8.11 15.24 5.61
CA LEU A 53 -9.46 14.95 5.15
C LEU A 53 -9.96 13.59 5.65
N THR A 54 -10.84 13.56 6.64
CA THR A 54 -11.56 12.36 7.11
C THR A 54 -12.58 11.80 6.09
N ARG A 55 -12.67 12.40 4.90
CA ARG A 55 -13.65 12.07 3.85
C ARG A 55 -12.98 11.37 2.67
N CYS A 56 -12.77 10.06 2.73
CA CYS A 56 -12.57 9.23 1.54
C CYS A 56 -12.68 7.74 1.89
N ARG A 57 -13.89 7.23 2.11
CA ARG A 57 -14.15 5.78 2.01
C ARG A 57 -14.81 5.37 0.69
N HIS A 58 -15.43 6.30 -0.05
CA HIS A 58 -16.19 5.98 -1.26
C HIS A 58 -15.46 6.31 -2.58
N GLU A 59 -14.63 7.36 -2.60
CA GLU A 59 -13.71 7.66 -3.74
C GLU A 59 -12.54 6.66 -3.84
N THR A 60 -12.31 5.90 -2.77
CA THR A 60 -11.17 4.99 -2.60
C THR A 60 -11.23 3.76 -3.52
N ILE A 61 -12.43 3.26 -3.85
CA ILE A 61 -12.59 2.07 -4.72
C ILE A 61 -12.14 2.40 -6.15
N GLN A 62 -12.60 3.52 -6.71
CA GLN A 62 -12.13 3.97 -8.02
C GLN A 62 -10.64 4.31 -8.03
N ALA A 63 -10.13 4.89 -6.94
CA ALA A 63 -8.70 5.15 -6.79
C ALA A 63 -7.88 3.85 -6.80
N MET A 64 -8.32 2.83 -6.05
CA MET A 64 -7.70 1.50 -6.05
C MET A 64 -7.70 0.86 -7.44
N GLY A 65 -8.82 0.95 -8.18
CA GLY A 65 -8.88 0.45 -9.56
C GLY A 65 -7.88 1.19 -10.47
N LYS A 66 -7.79 2.52 -10.38
CA LYS A 66 -6.81 3.31 -11.15
C LYS A 66 -5.36 2.95 -10.79
N GLU A 67 -5.08 2.73 -9.51
CA GLU A 67 -3.76 2.32 -9.01
C GLU A 67 -3.36 0.95 -9.54
N MET A 68 -4.29 -0.01 -9.53
CA MET A 68 -4.03 -1.40 -9.93
C MET A 68 -4.01 -1.63 -11.45
N LYS A 69 -4.50 -0.69 -12.26
CA LYS A 69 -4.62 -0.85 -13.73
C LYS A 69 -3.35 -1.39 -14.40
N GLY A 70 -2.17 -0.98 -13.93
CA GLY A 70 -0.88 -1.37 -14.50
C GLY A 70 -0.30 -2.69 -14.00
N TYR A 71 -0.95 -3.35 -13.02
CA TYR A 71 -0.42 -4.53 -12.33
C TYR A 71 -1.10 -5.84 -12.74
N PHE A 72 -1.94 -5.81 -13.78
CA PHE A 72 -2.61 -7.00 -14.32
C PHE A 72 -1.85 -7.56 -15.51
N VAL A 73 -1.54 -8.85 -15.48
CA VAL A 73 -0.92 -9.63 -16.55
C VAL A 73 -1.97 -10.58 -17.13
N GLY A 74 -2.19 -10.52 -18.44
CA GLY A 74 -3.19 -11.35 -19.10
C GLY A 74 -3.59 -10.87 -20.49
N PRO A 75 -4.54 -11.58 -21.14
CA PRO A 75 -5.20 -12.79 -20.62
C PRO A 75 -4.34 -14.05 -20.77
N MET A 76 -4.17 -14.82 -19.69
CA MET A 76 -3.52 -16.15 -19.75
C MET A 76 -4.53 -17.20 -20.23
N PRO A 77 -4.20 -18.09 -21.19
CA PRO A 77 -5.06 -19.21 -21.53
C PRO A 77 -5.43 -20.04 -20.29
N VAL A 78 -6.69 -20.42 -20.16
CA VAL A 78 -7.22 -21.02 -18.91
C VAL A 78 -6.57 -22.38 -18.64
N GLU A 79 -6.29 -23.18 -19.66
CA GLU A 79 -5.59 -24.46 -19.53
C GLU A 79 -4.18 -24.28 -18.98
N ASP A 80 -3.42 -23.34 -19.55
CA ASP A 80 -2.08 -22.99 -19.08
C ASP A 80 -2.13 -22.52 -17.62
N PHE A 81 -3.13 -21.70 -17.28
CA PHE A 81 -3.32 -21.20 -15.91
C PHE A 81 -3.56 -22.35 -14.92
N LEU A 82 -4.48 -23.27 -15.25
CA LEU A 82 -4.78 -24.42 -14.40
C LEU A 82 -3.58 -25.35 -14.27
N GLN A 83 -2.84 -25.58 -15.35
CA GLN A 83 -1.67 -26.46 -15.32
C GLN A 83 -0.50 -25.85 -14.55
N GLU A 84 -0.33 -24.53 -14.60
CA GLU A 84 0.74 -23.83 -13.88
C GLU A 84 0.46 -23.75 -12.38
N PHE A 85 -0.75 -23.35 -11.98
CA PHE A 85 -1.04 -23.04 -10.58
C PHE A 85 -1.74 -24.16 -9.81
N LEU A 86 -2.43 -25.06 -10.50
CA LEU A 86 -3.14 -26.21 -9.93
C LEU A 86 -2.92 -27.47 -10.79
N PRO A 87 -1.66 -27.91 -10.98
CA PRO A 87 -1.35 -29.06 -11.83
C PRO A 87 -1.98 -30.34 -11.29
N THR A 88 -2.67 -31.09 -12.15
CA THR A 88 -3.32 -32.36 -11.78
C THR A 88 -2.34 -33.39 -11.24
N CYS A 89 -1.08 -33.38 -11.70
CA CYS A 89 -0.05 -34.30 -11.23
C CYS A 89 0.36 -34.09 -9.76
N GLN A 90 0.00 -32.95 -9.14
CA GLN A 90 0.26 -32.66 -7.73
C GLN A 90 -0.99 -32.80 -6.85
N ILE A 91 -2.12 -33.21 -7.43
CA ILE A 91 -3.40 -33.40 -6.72
C ILE A 91 -3.67 -34.91 -6.64
N PRO A 92 -3.45 -35.56 -5.48
CA PRO A 92 -3.46 -37.01 -5.37
C PRO A 92 -4.77 -37.69 -5.79
N ASP A 93 -5.90 -37.06 -5.49
CA ASP A 93 -7.24 -37.62 -5.68
C ASP A 93 -7.97 -37.07 -6.92
N TYR A 94 -7.25 -36.38 -7.82
CA TYR A 94 -7.86 -35.79 -9.01
C TYR A 94 -8.46 -36.86 -9.94
N ASP A 95 -9.78 -36.78 -10.17
CA ASP A 95 -10.48 -37.63 -11.13
C ASP A 95 -11.21 -36.79 -12.19
N PRO A 96 -10.75 -36.81 -13.46
CA PRO A 96 -11.41 -36.06 -14.54
C PRO A 96 -12.83 -36.54 -14.82
N SER A 97 -13.21 -37.75 -14.42
CA SER A 97 -14.57 -38.28 -14.61
C SER A 97 -15.62 -37.49 -13.81
N SER A 98 -15.19 -36.84 -12.72
CA SER A 98 -16.01 -35.93 -11.90
C SER A 98 -16.51 -34.70 -12.66
N LEU A 99 -15.93 -34.37 -13.81
CA LEU A 99 -16.26 -33.19 -14.61
C LEU A 99 -17.16 -33.49 -15.81
N THR A 100 -17.56 -34.76 -16.01
CA THR A 100 -18.41 -35.17 -17.16
C THR A 100 -19.75 -34.44 -17.22
N SER A 101 -20.30 -34.01 -16.08
CA SER A 101 -21.53 -33.23 -15.98
C SER A 101 -21.31 -31.71 -15.87
N ALA A 102 -20.09 -31.21 -16.05
CA ALA A 102 -19.77 -29.78 -15.92
C ALA A 102 -20.39 -28.94 -17.04
N VAL A 103 -20.36 -29.45 -18.28
CA VAL A 103 -20.98 -28.77 -19.42
C VAL A 103 -22.50 -28.81 -19.26
N GLY A 104 -23.11 -27.63 -19.27
CA GLY A 104 -24.54 -27.42 -19.04
C GLY A 104 -24.94 -27.30 -17.57
N ALA A 105 -24.02 -27.49 -16.61
CA ALA A 105 -24.35 -27.46 -15.18
C ALA A 105 -24.88 -26.09 -14.71
N PHE A 106 -24.55 -25.02 -15.43
CA PHE A 106 -24.89 -23.64 -15.07
C PHE A 106 -26.07 -23.08 -15.89
N SER A 107 -26.84 -23.93 -16.59
CA SER A 107 -27.95 -23.48 -17.43
C SER A 107 -29.00 -22.66 -16.67
N ASP A 108 -29.26 -23.04 -15.43
CA ASP A 108 -30.22 -22.35 -14.56
C ASP A 108 -29.75 -20.94 -14.22
N MET A 109 -28.43 -20.75 -14.06
CA MET A 109 -27.84 -19.43 -13.83
C MET A 109 -28.03 -18.51 -15.03
N LEU A 110 -27.93 -19.01 -16.26
CA LEU A 110 -28.15 -18.22 -17.48
C LEU A 110 -29.62 -17.82 -17.69
N SER A 111 -30.55 -18.51 -17.03
CA SER A 111 -31.99 -18.24 -17.15
C SER A 111 -32.48 -17.06 -16.30
N VAL A 112 -31.65 -16.57 -15.36
CA VAL A 112 -32.05 -15.55 -14.40
C VAL A 112 -31.97 -14.13 -14.98
N ARG A 113 -32.81 -13.24 -14.44
CA ARG A 113 -32.97 -11.88 -14.98
C ARG A 113 -31.99 -10.86 -14.41
N ASN A 114 -31.39 -11.12 -13.25
CA ASN A 114 -30.51 -10.17 -12.58
C ASN A 114 -29.46 -10.88 -11.71
N GLU A 115 -28.48 -10.10 -11.26
CA GLU A 115 -27.30 -10.54 -10.50
C GLU A 115 -27.68 -11.33 -9.23
N GLU A 116 -28.58 -10.79 -8.40
CA GLU A 116 -28.96 -11.39 -7.11
C GLU A 116 -29.61 -12.76 -7.25
N HIS A 117 -30.40 -12.96 -8.31
CA HIS A 117 -31.02 -14.26 -8.57
C HIS A 117 -30.03 -15.32 -9.09
N ALA A 118 -28.81 -14.94 -9.49
CA ALA A 118 -27.80 -15.86 -10.01
C ALA A 118 -27.05 -16.62 -8.90
N TYR A 119 -27.05 -16.12 -7.65
CA TYR A 119 -26.20 -16.67 -6.58
C TYR A 119 -26.57 -18.09 -6.17
N ILE A 120 -27.85 -18.35 -5.89
CA ILE A 120 -28.32 -19.69 -5.50
C ILE A 120 -28.14 -20.73 -6.63
N PRO A 121 -28.51 -20.43 -7.90
CA PRO A 121 -28.20 -21.32 -9.03
C PRO A 121 -26.71 -21.63 -9.15
N PHE A 122 -25.83 -20.63 -9.00
CA PHE A 122 -24.39 -20.85 -9.01
C PHE A 122 -23.94 -21.80 -7.89
N ILE A 123 -24.39 -21.57 -6.66
CA ILE A 123 -24.04 -22.40 -5.49
C ILE A 123 -24.48 -23.85 -5.73
N ASN A 124 -25.69 -24.06 -6.24
CA ASN A 124 -26.22 -25.40 -6.52
C ASN A 124 -25.45 -26.10 -7.65
N ALA A 125 -25.07 -25.36 -8.69
CA ALA A 125 -24.33 -25.87 -9.83
C ALA A 125 -22.89 -26.26 -9.49
N ILE A 126 -22.20 -25.48 -8.65
CA ILE A 126 -20.77 -25.71 -8.35
C ILE A 126 -20.53 -26.75 -7.25
N LYS A 127 -21.47 -26.88 -6.30
CA LYS A 127 -21.33 -27.76 -5.12
C LYS A 127 -20.96 -29.23 -5.43
N PRO A 128 -21.51 -29.88 -6.47
CA PRO A 128 -21.11 -31.24 -6.84
C PRO A 128 -19.63 -31.39 -7.21
N PHE A 129 -19.00 -30.33 -7.73
CA PHE A 129 -17.61 -30.36 -8.20
C PHE A 129 -16.60 -30.04 -7.10
N ALA A 130 -17.03 -29.36 -6.04
CA ALA A 130 -16.20 -28.99 -4.89
C ALA A 130 -16.93 -29.20 -3.55
N PRO A 131 -17.22 -30.46 -3.18
CA PRO A 131 -17.97 -30.78 -1.97
C PRO A 131 -17.22 -30.41 -0.68
N GLN A 132 -15.89 -30.27 -0.72
CA GLN A 132 -15.07 -29.85 0.43
C GLN A 132 -15.14 -28.34 0.69
N LEU A 133 -15.88 -27.58 -0.13
CA LEU A 133 -16.02 -26.13 -0.01
C LEU A 133 -17.47 -25.74 0.31
N SER A 134 -17.61 -24.75 1.16
CA SER A 134 -18.87 -24.12 1.51
C SER A 134 -19.01 -22.78 0.80
N PHE A 135 -19.99 -22.66 -0.09
CA PHE A 135 -20.31 -21.44 -0.82
C PHE A 135 -21.45 -20.70 -0.12
N VAL A 136 -21.18 -19.47 0.32
CA VAL A 136 -22.11 -18.67 1.13
C VAL A 136 -22.43 -17.36 0.43
N ASP A 137 -23.72 -17.07 0.27
CA ASP A 137 -24.21 -15.77 -0.18
C ASP A 137 -23.98 -14.70 0.90
N THR A 138 -23.18 -13.67 0.55
CA THR A 138 -22.72 -12.62 1.46
C THR A 138 -23.10 -11.19 1.01
N HIS A 139 -24.03 -11.03 0.08
CA HIS A 139 -24.35 -9.73 -0.54
C HIS A 139 -24.88 -8.63 0.42
N ILE A 140 -25.25 -8.97 1.66
CA ILE A 140 -25.95 -8.09 2.62
C ILE A 140 -25.00 -7.09 3.38
N PHE A 141 -23.67 -7.15 3.20
CA PHE A 141 -22.70 -6.51 4.13
C PHE A 141 -21.87 -5.32 3.59
N ASN A 142 -21.20 -4.58 4.48
CA ASN A 142 -20.49 -3.32 4.21
C ASN A 142 -19.39 -3.36 3.12
N ILE A 143 -18.80 -4.52 2.82
CA ILE A 143 -17.76 -4.69 1.76
C ILE A 143 -18.35 -5.31 0.47
N LYS A 144 -19.55 -5.92 0.55
CA LYS A 144 -20.36 -6.51 -0.56
C LYS A 144 -19.65 -7.51 -1.51
N PRO A 145 -18.83 -8.48 -1.05
CA PRO A 145 -18.58 -9.65 -1.87
C PRO A 145 -19.90 -10.43 -2.06
N ASP A 146 -20.15 -10.94 -3.25
CA ASP A 146 -21.44 -11.57 -3.55
C ASP A 146 -21.48 -12.99 -2.98
N ILE A 147 -20.44 -13.78 -3.26
CA ILE A 147 -20.26 -15.11 -2.65
C ILE A 147 -18.86 -15.22 -2.05
N CYS A 148 -18.81 -15.72 -0.81
CA CYS A 148 -17.57 -16.14 -0.16
C CYS A 148 -17.52 -17.66 -0.06
N VAL A 149 -16.36 -18.21 -0.40
CA VAL A 149 -16.07 -19.65 -0.32
C VAL A 149 -15.21 -19.92 0.90
N TYR A 150 -15.59 -20.91 1.69
CA TYR A 150 -14.89 -21.34 2.90
C TYR A 150 -14.56 -22.84 2.81
N PRO A 151 -13.59 -23.34 3.59
CA PRO A 151 -13.47 -24.77 3.79
C PRO A 151 -14.76 -25.31 4.44
N ASP A 152 -15.11 -26.57 4.17
CA ASP A 152 -16.32 -27.17 4.73
C ASP A 152 -16.33 -27.09 6.27
N GLY A 153 -17.51 -26.81 6.83
CA GLY A 153 -17.70 -26.59 8.26
C GLY A 153 -17.07 -25.31 8.85
N CYS A 154 -16.32 -24.54 8.06
CA CYS A 154 -15.64 -23.31 8.52
C CYS A 154 -16.41 -22.02 8.14
N ALA A 155 -17.55 -22.15 7.47
CA ALA A 155 -18.42 -21.02 7.16
C ALA A 155 -18.96 -20.39 8.45
N PRO A 156 -18.98 -19.05 8.57
CA PRO A 156 -19.52 -18.38 9.74
C PRO A 156 -21.01 -18.73 9.93
N SER A 157 -21.42 -18.93 11.20
CA SER A 157 -22.79 -19.28 11.58
C SER A 157 -23.81 -18.16 11.37
N SER A 158 -23.32 -16.93 11.20
CA SER A 158 -24.10 -15.78 10.75
C SER A 158 -23.76 -15.54 9.29
N HIS A 159 -24.69 -15.01 8.49
CA HIS A 159 -24.45 -14.60 7.09
C HIS A 159 -23.30 -13.58 6.92
N ASN A 160 -22.64 -13.16 8.00
CA ASN A 160 -21.51 -12.24 8.04
C ASN A 160 -20.32 -12.77 7.22
N CYS A 161 -19.86 -11.99 6.24
CA CYS A 161 -18.59 -12.26 5.57
C CYS A 161 -17.42 -12.16 6.57
N ASN A 162 -16.64 -13.24 6.71
CA ASN A 162 -15.40 -13.23 7.48
C ASN A 162 -14.19 -13.43 6.54
N VAL A 163 -13.67 -12.32 6.03
CA VAL A 163 -12.51 -12.31 5.12
C VAL A 163 -11.26 -12.96 5.74
N SER A 164 -11.16 -13.07 7.06
CA SER A 164 -10.00 -13.72 7.71
C SER A 164 -9.99 -15.26 7.59
N THR A 165 -11.07 -15.86 7.11
CA THR A 165 -11.18 -17.32 6.90
C THR A 165 -11.71 -17.68 5.51
N THR A 166 -12.00 -16.70 4.65
CA THR A 166 -12.44 -16.93 3.26
C THR A 166 -11.28 -17.45 2.40
N GLU A 167 -11.55 -18.48 1.59
CA GLU A 167 -10.61 -19.04 0.61
C GLU A 167 -10.69 -18.30 -0.74
N ILE A 168 -11.90 -18.16 -1.28
CA ILE A 168 -12.14 -17.53 -2.58
C ILE A 168 -13.29 -16.53 -2.46
N ILE A 169 -13.13 -15.36 -3.08
CA ILE A 169 -14.18 -14.35 -3.20
C ILE A 169 -14.66 -14.34 -4.65
N VAL A 170 -15.98 -14.44 -4.84
CA VAL A 170 -16.63 -14.39 -6.15
C VAL A 170 -17.44 -13.10 -6.28
N LYS A 171 -17.17 -12.34 -7.34
CA LYS A 171 -17.91 -11.13 -7.71
C LYS A 171 -18.72 -11.40 -8.96
N PHE A 172 -20.00 -11.05 -8.94
CA PHE A 172 -20.90 -11.11 -10.07
C PHE A 172 -21.10 -9.71 -10.65
N LYS A 173 -21.35 -9.67 -11.97
CA LYS A 173 -21.89 -8.54 -12.70
C LYS A 173 -22.83 -9.06 -13.78
N TRP A 174 -24.05 -8.52 -13.87
CA TRP A 174 -25.02 -8.96 -14.89
C TRP A 174 -25.06 -8.10 -16.16
N SER A 175 -24.04 -7.25 -16.38
CA SER A 175 -23.92 -6.43 -17.58
C SER A 175 -22.46 -6.33 -17.99
N TYR A 176 -22.17 -6.62 -19.26
CA TYR A 176 -20.82 -6.54 -19.84
C TYR A 176 -20.14 -5.18 -19.68
N SER A 177 -20.91 -4.09 -19.51
CA SER A 177 -20.34 -2.76 -19.23
C SER A 177 -19.62 -2.66 -17.87
N HIS A 178 -19.85 -3.62 -16.98
CA HIS A 178 -19.19 -3.73 -15.69
C HIS A 178 -18.02 -4.73 -15.70
N ASP A 179 -17.70 -5.37 -16.83
CA ASP A 179 -16.50 -6.19 -16.92
C ASP A 179 -15.28 -5.31 -16.65
N ALA A 180 -14.48 -5.74 -15.67
CA ALA A 180 -13.24 -5.07 -15.30
C ALA A 180 -12.15 -5.30 -16.37
N PHE A 181 -12.33 -6.30 -17.22
CA PHE A 181 -11.39 -6.71 -18.24
C PHE A 181 -12.01 -6.68 -19.63
N CYS A 182 -11.17 -6.70 -20.64
CA CYS A 182 -11.55 -6.81 -22.04
C CYS A 182 -10.83 -8.03 -22.63
N ASN A 183 -11.44 -8.68 -23.63
CA ASN A 183 -10.72 -9.61 -24.49
C ASN A 183 -10.01 -8.78 -25.56
N PRO A 184 -8.68 -8.60 -25.47
CA PRO A 184 -7.99 -7.67 -26.35
C PRO A 184 -7.94 -8.26 -27.77
N SER A 185 -8.50 -7.54 -28.75
CA SER A 185 -8.26 -7.78 -30.17
C SER A 185 -6.97 -7.08 -30.62
N GLY A 186 -5.85 -7.42 -29.96
CA GLY A 186 -4.52 -6.83 -30.21
C GLY A 186 -3.67 -6.61 -28.95
N VAL A 187 -2.81 -5.60 -28.98
CA VAL A 187 -1.84 -5.24 -27.91
C VAL A 187 -2.41 -4.19 -26.93
N ASP A 188 -3.73 -3.99 -26.93
CA ASP A 188 -4.40 -3.09 -25.98
C ASP A 188 -4.45 -3.72 -24.57
N SER A 189 -4.33 -2.88 -23.53
CA SER A 189 -4.43 -3.27 -22.11
C SER A 189 -5.63 -4.20 -21.83
N ILE A 190 -5.43 -5.27 -21.06
CA ILE A 190 -6.50 -6.17 -20.61
C ILE A 190 -7.55 -5.46 -19.74
N VAL A 191 -7.17 -4.39 -19.02
CA VAL A 191 -8.09 -3.68 -18.13
C VAL A 191 -9.07 -2.79 -18.91
N SER A 192 -10.34 -2.85 -18.54
CA SER A 192 -11.44 -2.08 -19.14
C SER A 192 -11.23 -0.58 -19.03
N LYS A 193 -11.54 0.14 -20.11
CA LYS A 193 -11.51 1.61 -20.16
C LYS A 193 -12.83 2.24 -19.68
N MET A 194 -13.87 1.44 -19.42
CA MET A 194 -15.19 1.93 -18.99
C MET A 194 -15.19 2.26 -17.49
N ASN A 195 -15.85 3.36 -17.11
CA ASN A 195 -15.96 3.76 -15.69
C ASN A 195 -16.54 2.66 -14.80
N ARG A 196 -17.58 1.96 -15.27
CA ARG A 196 -18.21 0.85 -14.55
C ARG A 196 -17.29 -0.37 -14.41
N GLY A 197 -16.47 -0.66 -15.42
CA GLY A 197 -15.43 -1.68 -15.34
C GLY A 197 -14.34 -1.30 -14.33
N MET A 198 -13.94 -0.04 -14.29
CA MET A 198 -12.99 0.48 -13.31
C MET A 198 -13.54 0.43 -11.86
N ASP A 199 -14.85 0.64 -11.68
CA ASP A 199 -15.51 0.44 -10.38
C ASP A 199 -15.42 -1.02 -9.94
N THR A 200 -15.72 -1.97 -10.84
CA THR A 200 -15.57 -3.41 -10.57
C THR A 200 -14.13 -3.77 -10.25
N LEU A 201 -13.16 -3.23 -11.00
CA LEU A 201 -11.73 -3.44 -10.78
C LEU A 201 -11.31 -2.99 -9.37
N GLY A 202 -11.81 -1.83 -8.92
CA GLY A 202 -11.61 -1.35 -7.56
C GLY A 202 -12.22 -2.26 -6.50
N GLN A 203 -13.42 -2.80 -6.74
CA GLN A 203 -14.10 -3.71 -5.81
C GLN A 203 -13.29 -5.00 -5.62
N ILE A 204 -12.95 -5.69 -6.71
CA ILE A 204 -12.18 -6.95 -6.65
C ILE A 204 -10.79 -6.74 -6.06
N THR A 205 -10.15 -5.58 -6.34
CA THR A 205 -8.88 -5.18 -5.72
C THR A 205 -9.02 -5.05 -4.21
N SER A 206 -10.09 -4.41 -3.73
CA SER A 206 -10.31 -4.21 -2.29
C SER A 206 -10.51 -5.54 -1.54
N TYR A 207 -11.09 -6.54 -2.20
CA TYR A 207 -11.29 -7.88 -1.65
C TYR A 207 -9.96 -8.62 -1.52
N ALA A 208 -9.15 -8.61 -2.58
CA ALA A 208 -7.81 -9.18 -2.56
C ALA A 208 -6.94 -8.50 -1.47
N ALA A 209 -6.97 -7.18 -1.37
CA ALA A 209 -6.25 -6.43 -0.34
C ALA A 209 -6.69 -6.81 1.08
N ALA A 210 -8.00 -6.98 1.32
CA ALA A 210 -8.52 -7.39 2.62
C ALA A 210 -8.14 -8.84 2.98
N GLN A 211 -8.17 -9.76 2.02
CA GLN A 211 -7.85 -11.18 2.23
C GLN A 211 -6.35 -11.37 2.47
N LEU A 212 -5.51 -10.89 1.55
CA LEU A 212 -4.06 -10.85 1.72
C LEU A 212 -3.68 -10.01 2.97
N GLY A 213 -4.56 -9.11 3.39
CA GLY A 213 -4.39 -8.29 4.58
C GLY A 213 -4.55 -9.04 5.91
N THR A 214 -5.58 -9.86 6.00
CA THR A 214 -6.01 -10.58 7.22
C THR A 214 -5.36 -11.95 7.39
N GLN A 215 -4.86 -12.56 6.31
CA GLN A 215 -4.39 -13.95 6.30
C GLN A 215 -2.91 -14.08 5.94
N PHE A 216 -2.24 -15.10 6.49
CA PHE A 216 -0.91 -15.54 6.05
C PHE A 216 -1.04 -16.28 4.72
N ARG A 217 -0.96 -15.51 3.62
CA ARG A 217 -1.08 -15.99 2.25
C ARG A 217 0.11 -15.52 1.42
N THR A 218 0.62 -16.40 0.58
CA THR A 218 1.59 -16.07 -0.47
C THR A 218 0.93 -15.49 -1.70
N HIS A 219 -0.28 -15.97 -2.00
CA HIS A 219 -1.14 -15.51 -3.06
C HIS A 219 -2.60 -15.85 -2.73
N THR A 220 -3.56 -15.31 -3.48
CA THR A 220 -4.97 -15.68 -3.37
C THR A 220 -5.64 -15.78 -4.75
N PHE A 221 -6.73 -16.53 -4.84
CA PHE A 221 -7.57 -16.61 -6.02
C PHE A 221 -8.90 -15.90 -5.79
N SER A 222 -9.40 -15.23 -6.83
CA SER A 222 -10.76 -14.69 -6.86
C SER A 222 -11.41 -14.94 -8.20
N LEU A 223 -12.74 -14.86 -8.25
CA LEU A 223 -13.50 -15.06 -9.48
C LEU A 223 -14.31 -13.81 -9.82
N LEU A 224 -14.29 -13.41 -11.08
CA LEU A 224 -15.23 -12.44 -11.64
C LEU A 224 -16.15 -13.16 -12.63
N ILE A 225 -17.44 -13.18 -12.35
CA ILE A 225 -18.47 -13.68 -13.27
C ILE A 225 -19.21 -12.49 -13.87
N VAL A 226 -19.20 -12.40 -15.19
CA VAL A 226 -19.94 -11.40 -15.95
C VAL A 226 -20.92 -12.09 -16.86
N HIS A 227 -22.20 -12.07 -16.49
CA HIS A 227 -23.28 -12.75 -17.21
C HIS A 227 -22.94 -14.23 -17.47
N ASP A 228 -22.60 -14.62 -18.70
CA ASP A 228 -22.30 -15.97 -19.19
C ASP A 228 -20.81 -16.32 -19.23
N HIS A 229 -19.94 -15.41 -18.77
CA HIS A 229 -18.49 -15.64 -18.77
C HIS A 229 -17.90 -15.50 -17.38
N ALA A 230 -16.84 -16.25 -17.12
CA ALA A 230 -16.06 -16.18 -15.89
C ALA A 230 -14.58 -15.89 -16.17
N ARG A 231 -13.89 -15.29 -15.20
CA ARG A 231 -12.44 -15.12 -15.19
C ARG A 231 -11.89 -15.47 -13.83
N ILE A 232 -10.85 -16.29 -13.81
CA ILE A 232 -10.10 -16.61 -12.61
C ILE A 232 -8.96 -15.59 -12.51
N ILE A 233 -8.73 -15.09 -11.30
CA ILE A 233 -7.70 -14.09 -11.02
C ILE A 233 -6.83 -14.61 -9.90
N ARG A 234 -5.52 -14.74 -10.15
CA ARG A 234 -4.51 -15.02 -9.12
C ARG A 234 -3.84 -13.72 -8.72
N TRP A 235 -3.87 -13.39 -7.43
CA TRP A 235 -3.25 -12.19 -6.86
C TRP A 235 -2.03 -12.58 -6.02
N ASP A 236 -0.91 -11.89 -6.21
CA ASP A 236 0.21 -11.90 -5.27
C ASP A 236 0.66 -10.46 -4.98
N ARG A 237 1.79 -10.29 -4.26
CA ARG A 237 2.28 -8.96 -3.86
C ARG A 237 2.88 -8.14 -4.99
N GLU A 238 3.02 -8.74 -6.15
CA GLU A 238 3.57 -8.06 -7.32
C GLU A 238 2.46 -7.58 -8.24
N GLY A 239 1.37 -8.34 -8.36
CA GLY A 239 0.25 -7.98 -9.21
C GLY A 239 -0.83 -9.06 -9.25
N ALA A 240 -1.49 -9.16 -10.39
CA ALA A 240 -2.48 -10.20 -10.62
C ALA A 240 -2.41 -10.77 -12.03
N ILE A 241 -2.62 -12.08 -12.14
CA ILE A 241 -2.74 -12.80 -13.41
C ILE A 241 -4.22 -13.10 -13.65
N VAL A 242 -4.71 -12.77 -14.83
CA VAL A 242 -6.12 -12.93 -15.21
C VAL A 242 -6.23 -13.89 -16.39
N THR A 243 -7.16 -14.85 -16.32
CA THR A 243 -7.40 -15.78 -17.42
C THR A 243 -8.09 -15.12 -18.62
N SER A 244 -8.03 -15.77 -19.78
CA SER A 244 -9.01 -15.58 -20.85
C SER A 244 -10.43 -15.87 -20.33
N THR A 245 -11.45 -15.36 -21.02
CA THR A 245 -12.85 -15.64 -20.66
C THR A 245 -13.12 -17.14 -20.72
N ILE A 246 -13.81 -17.63 -19.70
CA ILE A 246 -14.34 -18.99 -19.62
C ILE A 246 -15.84 -18.90 -19.90
N ASP A 247 -16.32 -19.58 -20.93
CA ASP A 247 -17.76 -19.83 -21.10
C ASP A 247 -18.16 -20.95 -20.16
N TYR A 248 -18.45 -20.60 -18.91
CA TYR A 248 -18.54 -21.57 -17.81
C TYR A 248 -19.67 -22.58 -17.94
N ASN A 249 -20.63 -22.34 -18.83
CA ASN A 249 -21.69 -23.30 -19.11
C ASN A 249 -21.30 -24.28 -20.23
N ASN A 250 -20.50 -23.84 -21.20
CA ASN A 250 -20.12 -24.66 -22.34
C ASN A 250 -18.72 -25.29 -22.19
N GLU A 251 -17.91 -24.80 -21.25
CA GLU A 251 -16.55 -25.25 -20.97
C GLU A 251 -16.41 -25.77 -19.53
N PRO A 252 -15.61 -26.82 -19.29
CA PRO A 252 -15.51 -27.44 -17.96
C PRO A 252 -14.59 -26.65 -17.00
N TYR A 253 -13.86 -25.64 -17.47
CA TYR A 253 -12.71 -25.08 -16.73
C TYR A 253 -13.08 -24.42 -15.40
N LEU A 254 -14.29 -23.84 -15.27
CA LEU A 254 -14.72 -23.27 -14.00
C LEU A 254 -14.96 -24.36 -12.94
N ALA A 255 -15.61 -25.46 -13.34
CA ALA A 255 -15.80 -26.61 -12.48
C ALA A 255 -14.47 -27.29 -12.15
N ASP A 256 -13.58 -27.43 -13.15
CA ASP A 256 -12.24 -28.00 -13.00
C ASP A 256 -11.39 -27.19 -12.02
N PHE A 257 -11.43 -25.86 -12.09
CA PHE A 257 -10.74 -24.98 -11.14
C PHE A 257 -11.14 -25.28 -9.69
N PHE A 258 -12.44 -25.27 -9.38
CA PHE A 258 -12.91 -25.53 -8.02
C PHE A 258 -12.67 -26.98 -7.58
N HIS A 259 -12.79 -27.94 -8.50
CA HIS A 259 -12.49 -29.35 -8.23
C HIS A 259 -11.02 -29.55 -7.85
N ARG A 260 -10.11 -28.92 -8.59
CA ARG A 260 -8.67 -28.92 -8.28
C ARG A 260 -8.38 -28.18 -6.97
N TYR A 261 -8.94 -26.99 -6.79
CA TYR A 261 -8.71 -26.17 -5.60
C TYR A 261 -9.16 -26.86 -4.31
N ALA A 262 -10.31 -27.54 -4.32
CA ALA A 262 -10.85 -28.21 -3.15
C ALA A 262 -10.01 -29.41 -2.68
N GLN A 263 -9.12 -29.91 -3.54
CA GLN A 263 -8.23 -31.07 -3.27
C GLN A 263 -6.75 -30.69 -3.24
N ALA A 264 -6.43 -29.45 -3.60
CA ALA A 264 -5.07 -28.96 -3.63
C ALA A 264 -4.52 -28.79 -2.19
N SER A 265 -3.20 -28.92 -2.05
CA SER A 265 -2.55 -28.67 -0.77
C SER A 265 -2.70 -27.20 -0.36
N PRO A 266 -2.64 -26.88 0.95
CA PRO A 266 -2.75 -25.50 1.42
C PRO A 266 -1.76 -24.55 0.73
N GLU A 267 -0.54 -25.02 0.49
CA GLU A 267 0.53 -24.35 -0.27
C GLU A 267 0.05 -23.91 -1.67
N MET A 268 -0.50 -24.86 -2.45
CA MET A 268 -1.04 -24.57 -3.79
C MET A 268 -2.23 -23.61 -3.76
N CYS A 269 -3.03 -23.63 -2.68
CA CYS A 269 -4.10 -22.67 -2.43
C CYS A 269 -3.61 -21.31 -1.90
N GLY A 270 -2.30 -21.14 -1.78
CA GLY A 270 -1.64 -19.90 -1.37
C GLY A 270 -1.54 -19.68 0.13
N VAL A 271 -1.82 -20.69 0.96
CA VAL A 271 -1.59 -20.64 2.41
C VAL A 271 -0.09 -20.68 2.68
N ASP A 272 0.38 -19.77 3.52
CA ASP A 272 1.75 -19.79 4.02
C ASP A 272 1.89 -20.79 5.17
N THR A 273 2.31 -22.01 4.86
CA THR A 273 2.38 -23.11 5.82
C THR A 273 3.55 -23.04 6.79
N SER A 274 4.41 -22.01 6.66
CA SER A 274 5.41 -21.69 7.68
C SER A 274 4.81 -20.96 8.91
N VAL A 275 3.51 -20.64 8.88
CA VAL A 275 2.76 -20.09 10.01
C VAL A 275 1.62 -21.04 10.36
N THR A 276 1.60 -21.52 11.60
CA THR A 276 0.56 -22.44 12.08
C THR A 276 -0.26 -21.82 13.21
N LEU A 277 -1.35 -22.47 13.60
CA LEU A 277 -2.03 -22.13 14.85
C LEU A 277 -1.12 -22.44 16.05
N ALA A 278 -1.13 -21.56 17.04
CA ALA A 278 -0.50 -21.82 18.33
C ALA A 278 -1.31 -22.84 19.14
N GLY A 279 -0.65 -23.67 19.93
CA GLY A 279 -1.34 -24.52 20.92
C GLY A 279 -1.94 -23.68 22.05
N ASP A 280 -2.99 -24.17 22.70
CA ASP A 280 -3.77 -23.39 23.68
C ASP A 280 -2.92 -22.85 24.83
N GLU A 281 -2.03 -23.67 25.42
CA GLU A 281 -1.15 -23.25 26.53
C GLU A 281 -0.14 -22.18 26.10
N GLU A 282 0.46 -22.33 24.92
CA GLU A 282 1.41 -21.37 24.34
C GLU A 282 0.71 -20.04 24.02
N ALA A 283 -0.51 -20.12 23.48
CA ALA A 283 -1.34 -18.98 23.15
C ALA A 283 -1.75 -18.20 24.40
N ASP A 284 -2.20 -18.87 25.46
CA ASP A 284 -2.60 -18.23 26.72
C ASP A 284 -1.43 -17.53 27.40
N LEU A 285 -0.26 -18.17 27.43
CA LEU A 285 0.96 -17.56 27.93
C LEU A 285 1.31 -16.29 27.12
N ALA A 286 1.32 -16.38 25.79
CA ALA A 286 1.63 -15.24 24.93
C ALA A 286 0.62 -14.10 25.11
N ARG A 287 -0.68 -14.39 25.19
CA ARG A 287 -1.72 -13.36 25.41
C ARG A 287 -1.52 -12.61 26.72
N SER A 288 -1.18 -13.33 27.79
CA SER A 288 -0.89 -12.71 29.09
C SER A 288 0.33 -11.80 29.03
N GLN A 289 1.40 -12.19 28.35
CA GLN A 289 2.63 -11.40 28.23
C GLN A 289 2.46 -10.19 27.30
N LEU A 290 1.67 -10.34 26.24
CA LEU A 290 1.37 -9.27 25.28
C LEU A 290 0.26 -8.33 25.76
N ASN A 291 -0.42 -8.66 26.86
CA ASN A 291 -1.56 -7.93 27.41
C ASN A 291 -2.69 -7.72 26.37
N ILE A 292 -3.07 -8.79 25.67
CA ILE A 292 -4.12 -8.81 24.65
C ILE A 292 -5.31 -9.69 25.08
N PRO A 293 -6.50 -9.51 24.49
CA PRO A 293 -7.69 -10.28 24.86
C PRO A 293 -7.48 -11.80 24.77
N SER A 294 -8.08 -12.54 25.73
CA SER A 294 -8.03 -14.01 25.77
C SER A 294 -8.62 -14.69 24.52
N THR A 295 -9.48 -13.99 23.79
CA THR A 295 -10.13 -14.47 22.56
C THR A 295 -9.30 -14.23 21.30
N THR A 296 -8.20 -13.49 21.37
CA THR A 296 -7.37 -13.20 20.19
C THR A 296 -6.76 -14.48 19.64
N ARG A 297 -6.98 -14.75 18.35
CA ARG A 297 -6.36 -15.90 17.66
C ARG A 297 -4.84 -15.70 17.60
N MET A 298 -4.09 -16.74 17.96
CA MET A 298 -2.64 -16.72 18.03
C MET A 298 -2.04 -17.71 17.02
N PHE A 299 -0.90 -17.33 16.45
CA PHE A 299 -0.18 -18.10 15.46
C PHE A 299 1.24 -18.38 15.94
N LYS A 300 1.84 -19.46 15.45
CA LYS A 300 3.18 -19.93 15.74
C LYS A 300 4.01 -19.97 14.46
N LEU A 301 5.26 -19.53 14.55
CA LEU A 301 6.22 -19.60 13.45
C LEU A 301 7.65 -19.65 13.99
N ASP A 302 8.56 -20.12 13.14
CA ASP A 302 9.99 -20.19 13.43
C ASP A 302 10.78 -19.25 12.51
N ILE A 303 11.75 -18.53 13.07
CA ILE A 303 12.73 -17.73 12.32
C ILE A 303 14.13 -18.26 12.66
N PRO A 304 14.94 -18.72 11.69
CA PRO A 304 16.33 -19.06 11.93
C PRO A 304 17.10 -17.94 12.66
N SER A 305 17.86 -18.30 13.70
CA SER A 305 18.66 -17.36 14.47
C SER A 305 19.87 -16.86 13.67
N VAL A 306 20.26 -15.60 13.86
CA VAL A 306 21.53 -15.05 13.32
C VAL A 306 22.74 -15.59 14.08
N GLU A 307 22.57 -15.84 15.40
CA GLU A 307 23.65 -16.20 16.32
C GLU A 307 23.57 -17.69 16.71
N GLY A 308 23.99 -18.58 15.80
CA GLY A 308 24.25 -19.99 16.09
C GLY A 308 23.18 -20.98 15.59
N PRO A 309 23.39 -22.31 15.80
CA PRO A 309 22.43 -23.33 15.39
C PRO A 309 21.20 -23.28 16.30
N GLY A 310 20.15 -22.60 15.85
CA GLY A 310 18.87 -22.53 16.54
C GLY A 310 17.84 -21.75 15.73
N SER A 311 16.56 -22.00 16.01
CA SER A 311 15.44 -21.20 15.52
C SER A 311 14.78 -20.46 16.67
N LEU A 312 14.35 -19.23 16.39
CA LEU A 312 13.53 -18.42 17.27
C LEU A 312 12.06 -18.76 17.02
N THR A 313 11.44 -19.47 17.96
CA THR A 313 10.01 -19.81 17.89
C THR A 313 9.18 -18.70 18.51
N LEU A 314 8.31 -18.09 17.70
CA LEU A 314 7.49 -16.95 18.07
C LEU A 314 6.00 -17.30 18.09
N ILE A 315 5.30 -16.72 19.06
CA ILE A 315 3.84 -16.69 19.10
C ILE A 315 3.38 -15.26 18.83
N ILE A 316 2.57 -15.09 17.79
CA ILE A 316 2.13 -13.79 17.29
C ILE A 316 0.60 -13.70 17.28
N PRO A 317 0.02 -12.52 17.50
CA PRO A 317 -1.42 -12.33 17.34
C PRO A 317 -1.82 -12.36 15.87
N GLN A 318 -3.11 -12.60 15.63
CA GLN A 318 -3.72 -12.44 14.31
C GLN A 318 -3.41 -11.05 13.71
N PRO A 319 -3.06 -10.98 12.40
CA PRO A 319 -2.80 -9.71 11.75
C PRO A 319 -4.00 -8.75 11.81
N LEU A 320 -3.73 -7.48 12.12
CA LEU A 320 -4.71 -6.41 11.99
C LEU A 320 -4.56 -5.76 10.61
N THR A 321 -5.63 -5.69 9.83
CA THR A 321 -5.60 -5.07 8.50
C THR A 321 -5.36 -3.56 8.59
N ARG A 322 -4.37 -3.08 7.85
CA ARG A 322 -4.10 -1.64 7.71
C ARG A 322 -3.80 -1.18 6.28
N SER A 323 -3.37 -2.09 5.40
CA SER A 323 -3.10 -1.76 4.00
C SER A 323 -4.33 -1.94 3.12
N TYR A 324 -4.51 -1.03 2.18
CA TYR A 324 -5.57 -1.02 1.18
C TYR A 324 -5.09 -1.44 -0.22
N SER A 325 -3.79 -1.72 -0.38
CA SER A 325 -3.21 -2.18 -1.64
C SER A 325 -2.80 -3.66 -1.53
N PRO A 326 -3.14 -4.50 -2.53
CA PRO A 326 -2.70 -5.90 -2.55
C PRO A 326 -1.21 -6.04 -2.94
N VAL A 327 -0.65 -5.06 -3.64
CA VAL A 327 0.73 -5.07 -4.17
C VAL A 327 1.71 -4.25 -3.31
N GLY A 328 3.00 -4.50 -3.47
CA GLY A 328 4.10 -3.83 -2.78
C GLY A 328 4.61 -4.59 -1.55
N CYS A 329 5.47 -3.95 -0.76
CA CYS A 329 6.22 -4.63 0.29
C CYS A 329 5.36 -5.17 1.43
N TRP A 330 4.16 -4.61 1.61
CA TRP A 330 3.14 -5.14 2.50
C TRP A 330 3.67 -5.62 3.86
N THR A 331 4.08 -4.66 4.70
CA THR A 331 4.72 -4.91 5.99
C THR A 331 3.69 -5.12 7.11
N ARG A 332 3.75 -6.26 7.78
CA ARG A 332 3.13 -6.53 9.10
C ARG A 332 4.19 -6.39 10.16
N ALA A 333 3.90 -5.59 11.18
CA ALA A 333 4.79 -5.49 12.34
C ALA A 333 3.93 -5.59 13.61
N CYS A 334 4.28 -6.51 14.50
CA CYS A 334 3.58 -6.69 15.77
C CYS A 334 4.50 -7.13 16.90
N PRO A 335 4.15 -6.82 18.17
CA PRO A 335 4.75 -7.48 19.32
C PRO A 335 4.50 -9.00 19.25
N ALA A 336 5.55 -9.76 19.51
CA ALA A 336 5.57 -11.21 19.49
C ALA A 336 6.15 -11.77 20.79
N PHE A 337 5.69 -12.95 21.21
CA PHE A 337 6.23 -13.63 22.37
C PHE A 337 7.24 -14.70 21.93
N ASP A 338 8.48 -14.53 22.37
CA ASP A 338 9.54 -15.53 22.22
C ASP A 338 9.35 -16.65 23.24
N LEU A 339 9.00 -17.84 22.75
CA LEU A 339 8.69 -18.99 23.60
C LEU A 339 9.90 -19.50 24.38
N LEU A 340 11.11 -19.36 23.83
CA LEU A 340 12.32 -19.94 24.41
C LEU A 340 12.90 -18.99 25.47
N ASN A 341 13.08 -17.71 25.13
CA ASN A 341 13.67 -16.74 26.06
C ASN A 341 12.63 -16.08 26.99
N LYS A 342 11.33 -16.35 26.79
CA LYS A 342 10.22 -15.80 27.58
C LYS A 342 10.20 -14.27 27.61
N LYS A 343 10.40 -13.66 26.44
CA LYS A 343 10.44 -12.20 26.28
C LYS A 343 9.47 -11.75 25.19
N VAL A 344 8.99 -10.52 25.32
CA VAL A 344 8.28 -9.83 24.25
C VAL A 344 9.30 -9.13 23.36
N ILE A 345 9.20 -9.37 22.06
CA ILE A 345 10.07 -8.81 21.02
C ILE A 345 9.21 -8.19 19.92
N MET A 346 9.82 -7.49 18.96
CA MET A 346 9.12 -7.01 17.78
C MET A 346 9.31 -8.00 16.62
N PHE A 347 8.21 -8.46 16.03
CA PHE A 347 8.20 -9.26 14.82
C PHE A 347 7.78 -8.40 13.63
N LYS A 348 8.49 -8.53 12.51
CA LYS A 348 8.19 -7.90 11.22
C LYS A 348 8.14 -8.99 10.14
N ASP A 349 7.05 -9.01 9.39
CA ASP A 349 6.77 -9.91 8.26
C ASP A 349 6.49 -9.01 7.06
N SER A 350 7.37 -9.03 6.06
CA SER A 350 7.28 -8.14 4.89
C SER A 350 7.66 -8.88 3.62
N TRP A 351 7.19 -8.37 2.49
CA TRP A 351 7.60 -8.78 1.17
C TRP A 351 8.68 -7.82 0.69
N GLN A 352 9.92 -8.28 0.57
CA GLN A 352 11.04 -7.43 0.16
C GLN A 352 11.31 -7.58 -1.33
N VAL A 353 11.85 -6.52 -1.93
CA VAL A 353 12.23 -6.56 -3.34
C VAL A 353 13.32 -7.61 -3.55
N SER A 354 13.06 -8.56 -4.45
CA SER A 354 13.96 -9.66 -4.75
C SER A 354 14.77 -9.35 -6.01
N LEU A 355 15.76 -8.45 -5.90
CA LEU A 355 16.69 -8.11 -6.99
C LEU A 355 18.15 -8.36 -6.56
N PRO A 356 19.06 -8.77 -7.48
CA PRO A 356 20.43 -9.17 -7.12
C PRO A 356 21.26 -8.13 -6.36
N ASN A 357 20.93 -6.85 -6.49
CA ASN A 357 21.66 -5.72 -5.88
C ASN A 357 20.90 -5.08 -4.71
N VAL A 358 19.87 -5.75 -4.18
CA VAL A 358 19.10 -5.29 -3.02
C VAL A 358 19.45 -6.21 -1.85
N LEU A 359 19.98 -5.62 -0.79
CA LEU A 359 20.21 -6.34 0.46
C LEU A 359 18.87 -6.56 1.17
N SER A 360 18.73 -7.71 1.82
CA SER A 360 17.61 -7.90 2.74
C SER A 360 17.71 -6.92 3.92
N GLU A 361 16.58 -6.60 4.55
CA GLU A 361 16.56 -5.75 5.75
C GLU A 361 17.45 -6.31 6.87
N GLY A 362 17.42 -7.63 7.07
CA GLY A 362 18.30 -8.30 8.04
C GLY A 362 19.79 -8.17 7.74
N GLU A 363 20.19 -8.30 6.47
CA GLU A 363 21.58 -8.05 6.05
C GLU A 363 21.97 -6.58 6.21
N THR A 364 21.03 -5.66 6.01
CA THR A 364 21.21 -4.23 6.27
C THR A 364 21.49 -3.99 7.75
N TYR A 365 20.70 -4.56 8.67
CA TYR A 365 20.99 -4.51 10.12
C TYR A 365 22.38 -5.06 10.46
N LYS A 366 22.75 -6.21 9.87
CA LYS A 366 24.07 -6.80 10.08
C LYS A 366 25.20 -5.87 9.64
N LEU A 367 25.05 -5.20 8.49
CA LEU A 367 26.01 -4.24 7.98
C LEU A 367 26.17 -3.05 8.92
N LEU A 368 25.07 -2.47 9.40
CA LEU A 368 25.09 -1.30 10.29
C LEU A 368 25.73 -1.61 11.64
N HIS A 369 25.40 -2.74 12.25
CA HIS A 369 26.02 -3.18 13.50
C HIS A 369 27.52 -3.42 13.32
N SER A 370 27.95 -3.97 12.17
CA SER A 370 29.39 -4.14 11.89
C SER A 370 30.17 -2.82 11.80
N HIS A 371 29.48 -1.71 11.51
CA HIS A 371 30.02 -0.36 11.48
C HIS A 371 29.74 0.44 12.76
N ASN A 372 29.17 -0.18 13.80
CA ASN A 372 28.82 0.45 15.08
C ASN A 372 27.89 1.67 14.95
N VAL A 373 26.93 1.63 14.01
CA VAL A 373 25.88 2.65 13.93
C VAL A 373 25.04 2.62 15.21
N SER A 374 24.83 3.79 15.81
CA SER A 374 24.10 4.00 17.06
C SER A 374 22.61 4.24 16.82
N ASN A 375 21.81 4.25 17.90
CA ASN A 375 20.37 4.52 17.90
C ASN A 375 19.54 3.63 16.95
N ILE A 376 20.05 2.44 16.62
CA ILE A 376 19.33 1.38 15.90
C ILE A 376 19.04 0.22 16.84
N THR A 377 17.95 -0.49 16.56
CA THR A 377 17.53 -1.67 17.32
C THR A 377 18.33 -2.91 16.89
N ASN A 378 18.47 -3.89 17.79
CA ASN A 378 19.22 -5.11 17.46
C ASN A 378 18.31 -6.11 16.74
N CYS A 379 18.77 -6.55 15.56
CA CYS A 379 18.16 -7.62 14.80
C CYS A 379 18.68 -8.97 15.30
N ILE A 380 17.82 -9.74 15.97
CA ILE A 380 18.20 -10.99 16.66
C ILE A 380 17.96 -12.25 15.81
N ALA A 381 17.01 -12.19 14.88
CA ALA A 381 16.74 -13.25 13.93
C ALA A 381 16.21 -12.61 12.64
N TYR A 382 16.70 -13.07 11.50
CA TYR A 382 16.13 -12.71 10.21
C TYR A 382 16.35 -13.86 9.25
N HIS A 383 15.44 -14.00 8.30
CA HIS A 383 15.56 -15.05 7.30
C HIS A 383 14.74 -14.71 6.06
N ASP A 384 15.39 -14.81 4.90
CA ASP A 384 14.70 -15.01 3.64
C ASP A 384 14.29 -16.47 3.59
N ILE A 385 12.98 -16.75 3.63
CA ILE A 385 12.52 -18.14 3.72
C ILE A 385 13.00 -18.90 2.48
N PRO A 386 13.66 -20.08 2.63
CA PRO A 386 14.52 -20.59 1.58
C PRO A 386 13.68 -20.93 0.34
N PRO A 387 14.23 -20.72 -0.87
CA PRO A 387 13.53 -20.96 -2.13
C PRO A 387 13.12 -22.43 -2.35
N SER A 388 13.53 -23.36 -1.48
CA SER A 388 13.04 -24.73 -1.44
C SER A 388 11.54 -24.84 -1.16
N ILE A 389 10.91 -23.78 -0.63
CA ILE A 389 9.45 -23.62 -0.60
C ILE A 389 9.09 -22.68 -1.77
N ALA A 390 8.84 -23.25 -2.96
CA ALA A 390 8.73 -22.55 -4.25
C ALA A 390 7.65 -21.45 -4.36
N GLN A 391 6.90 -21.17 -3.30
CA GLN A 391 5.73 -20.31 -3.27
C GLN A 391 5.91 -19.02 -2.46
N GLN A 392 7.06 -18.80 -1.81
CA GLN A 392 7.32 -17.62 -0.99
C GLN A 392 8.01 -16.47 -1.75
N SER A 393 8.10 -16.59 -3.08
CA SER A 393 8.39 -15.50 -4.01
C SER A 393 7.15 -15.20 -4.86
N THR A 394 6.94 -13.94 -5.25
CA THR A 394 5.91 -13.59 -6.24
C THR A 394 6.19 -14.24 -7.59
N GLN A 395 5.14 -14.45 -8.38
CA GLN A 395 5.25 -15.14 -9.66
C GLN A 395 4.75 -14.30 -10.83
N THR A 396 4.00 -13.22 -10.58
CA THR A 396 3.38 -12.41 -11.63
C THR A 396 4.38 -11.88 -12.67
N ALA A 397 5.58 -11.40 -12.28
CA ALA A 397 6.60 -10.95 -13.24
C ALA A 397 7.08 -12.04 -14.21
N LYS A 398 7.07 -13.31 -13.79
CA LYS A 398 7.52 -14.43 -14.65
C LYS A 398 6.71 -14.49 -15.95
N PHE A 399 5.48 -13.98 -15.92
CA PHE A 399 4.56 -14.01 -17.04
C PHE A 399 4.49 -12.69 -17.81
N GLY A 400 5.16 -11.63 -17.37
CA GLY A 400 5.11 -10.31 -18.01
C GLY A 400 5.61 -10.35 -19.47
N CYS A 401 6.63 -11.13 -19.77
CA CYS A 401 7.20 -11.20 -21.13
C CYS A 401 6.57 -12.28 -22.04
N THR A 402 5.45 -12.88 -21.63
CA THR A 402 4.80 -13.94 -22.42
C THR A 402 4.06 -13.38 -23.63
N LYS A 403 3.89 -14.19 -24.68
CA LYS A 403 3.22 -13.76 -25.93
C LYS A 403 1.75 -13.38 -25.74
N TRP A 404 1.09 -13.91 -24.71
CA TRP A 404 -0.31 -13.66 -24.40
C TRP A 404 -0.50 -12.46 -23.46
N ALA A 405 0.56 -11.99 -22.80
CA ALA A 405 0.47 -10.87 -21.88
C ALA A 405 0.33 -9.54 -22.65
N THR A 406 -0.67 -8.76 -22.28
CA THR A 406 -0.81 -7.37 -22.73
C THR A 406 0.21 -6.45 -22.05
N PRO A 407 0.48 -5.26 -22.60
CA PRO A 407 1.37 -4.29 -21.95
C PRO A 407 0.90 -3.93 -20.54
N HIS A 408 1.83 -3.98 -19.60
CA HIS A 408 1.64 -3.72 -18.17
C HIS A 408 2.80 -2.85 -17.67
N LEU A 409 2.72 -2.35 -16.44
CA LEU A 409 3.83 -1.63 -15.82
C LEU A 409 4.96 -2.61 -15.49
N PRO A 410 6.23 -2.17 -15.49
CA PRO A 410 7.32 -2.98 -14.97
C PRO A 410 7.01 -3.47 -13.55
N LEU A 411 6.92 -4.80 -13.42
CA LEU A 411 6.67 -5.47 -12.16
C LEU A 411 7.99 -5.70 -11.43
N THR A 412 7.95 -5.58 -10.09
CA THR A 412 9.10 -5.81 -9.23
C THR A 412 8.85 -7.10 -8.44
N PRO A 413 9.68 -8.13 -8.59
CA PRO A 413 9.49 -9.37 -7.86
C PRO A 413 9.75 -9.15 -6.37
N HIS A 414 8.98 -9.83 -5.53
CA HIS A 414 9.16 -9.79 -4.08
C HIS A 414 9.35 -11.18 -3.48
N ILE A 415 10.06 -11.24 -2.36
CA ILE A 415 10.27 -12.43 -1.54
C ILE A 415 9.79 -12.17 -0.11
N LEU A 416 9.16 -13.16 0.52
CA LEU A 416 8.72 -13.07 1.90
C LEU A 416 9.94 -13.08 2.84
N HIS A 417 10.09 -12.02 3.61
CA HIS A 417 11.14 -11.80 4.59
C HIS A 417 10.55 -11.68 6.00
N ARG A 418 11.22 -12.30 6.97
CA ARG A 418 10.86 -12.19 8.38
C ARG A 418 12.03 -11.75 9.22
N LEU A 419 11.71 -10.88 10.17
CA LEU A 419 12.67 -10.20 11.02
C LEU A 419 12.14 -10.14 12.45
N ALA A 420 13.04 -10.36 13.40
CA ALA A 420 12.82 -10.19 14.82
C ALA A 420 13.80 -9.15 15.39
N LEU A 421 13.26 -8.15 16.07
CA LEU A 421 14.02 -7.09 16.72
C LEU A 421 13.85 -7.21 18.23
N ASN A 422 14.93 -7.00 18.98
CA ASN A 422 14.93 -7.18 20.43
C ASN A 422 14.13 -6.13 21.21
N ILE A 423 13.76 -5.01 20.57
CA ILE A 423 13.02 -3.91 21.16
C ILE A 423 11.67 -3.76 20.45
N VAL A 424 10.59 -3.71 21.23
CA VAL A 424 9.28 -3.25 20.77
C VAL A 424 9.26 -1.74 20.82
N GLY A 425 9.19 -1.10 19.65
CA GLY A 425 9.07 0.35 19.55
C GLY A 425 7.69 0.86 19.98
N GLU A 426 7.67 2.06 20.55
CA GLU A 426 6.43 2.81 20.81
C GLU A 426 6.04 3.64 19.58
N LYS A 427 4.77 4.00 19.44
CA LYS A 427 4.37 4.88 18.35
C LYS A 427 4.91 6.27 18.61
N LEU A 428 5.41 6.92 17.56
CA LEU A 428 5.85 8.32 17.65
C LEU A 428 4.74 9.27 18.12
N THR A 429 3.47 8.87 18.04
CA THR A 429 2.28 9.61 18.52
C THR A 429 2.06 9.54 20.02
N ASP A 430 2.73 8.63 20.71
CA ASP A 430 2.51 8.32 22.12
C ASP A 430 3.54 9.03 23.02
N PHE A 431 4.18 10.09 22.50
CA PHE A 431 5.18 10.87 23.23
C PHE A 431 4.58 11.56 24.46
N GLU A 432 5.31 11.53 25.58
CA GLU A 432 4.92 12.19 26.83
C GLU A 432 5.23 13.70 26.84
N SER A 433 6.21 14.10 26.03
CA SER A 433 6.55 15.51 25.85
C SER A 433 7.05 15.83 24.45
N SER A 434 6.80 17.06 23.99
CA SER A 434 7.36 17.58 22.74
C SER A 434 8.87 17.42 22.70
N ARG A 435 9.54 17.56 23.86
CA ARG A 435 10.98 17.33 23.97
C ARG A 435 11.35 15.88 23.64
N GLN A 436 10.60 14.90 24.13
CA GLN A 436 10.80 13.48 23.81
C GLN A 436 10.63 13.21 22.30
N LEU A 437 9.60 13.81 21.67
CA LEU A 437 9.41 13.73 20.22
C LEU A 437 10.64 14.27 19.46
N ILE A 438 11.14 15.45 19.83
CA ILE A 438 12.29 16.06 19.17
C ILE A 438 13.58 15.25 19.42
N LEU A 439 13.77 14.68 20.61
CA LEU A 439 14.88 13.77 20.90
C LEU A 439 14.82 12.53 20.01
N ALA A 440 13.66 11.91 19.85
CA ALA A 440 13.50 10.73 18.99
C ALA A 440 13.86 11.02 17.53
N VAL A 441 13.41 12.16 16.98
CA VAL A 441 13.76 12.56 15.61
C VAL A 441 15.25 12.90 15.48
N ARG A 442 15.84 13.58 16.48
CA ARG A 442 17.29 13.84 16.50
C ARG A 442 18.10 12.55 16.53
N ASP A 443 17.73 11.59 17.36
CA ASP A 443 18.48 10.33 17.51
C ASP A 443 18.39 9.49 16.23
N ALA A 444 17.25 9.54 15.53
CA ALA A 444 17.11 8.98 14.18
C ALA A 444 18.01 9.69 13.15
N LEU A 445 18.16 11.02 13.22
CA LEU A 445 19.09 11.77 12.36
C LEU A 445 20.56 11.41 12.62
N ILE A 446 20.93 11.15 13.88
CA ILE A 446 22.27 10.68 14.24
C ILE A 446 22.52 9.29 13.65
N ALA A 447 21.58 8.35 13.83
CA ALA A 447 21.68 7.03 13.19
C ALA A 447 21.79 7.13 11.66
N HIS A 448 21.00 8.02 11.05
CA HIS A 448 21.06 8.26 9.62
C HIS A 448 22.43 8.79 9.19
N LYS A 449 23.00 9.75 9.93
CA LYS A 449 24.33 10.29 9.66
C LYS A 449 25.38 9.17 9.68
N GLU A 450 25.39 8.38 10.74
CA GLU A 450 26.34 7.30 10.92
C GLU A 450 26.18 6.21 9.86
N ALA A 451 24.95 5.84 9.49
CA ALA A 451 24.69 4.93 8.38
C ALA A 451 25.23 5.47 7.05
N PHE A 452 25.04 6.76 6.78
CA PHE A 452 25.52 7.42 5.57
C PHE A 452 27.05 7.50 5.51
N GLU A 453 27.69 7.92 6.61
CA GLU A 453 29.13 8.15 6.67
C GLU A 453 29.93 6.86 6.83
N LEU A 454 29.49 5.96 7.73
CA LEU A 454 30.22 4.75 8.12
C LEU A 454 29.83 3.56 7.25
N ALA A 455 28.52 3.31 7.06
CA ALA A 455 28.03 2.14 6.33
C ALA A 455 27.74 2.41 4.83
N LYS A 456 27.91 3.66 4.37
CA LYS A 456 27.66 4.10 2.99
C LYS A 456 26.26 3.73 2.48
N GLY A 457 25.23 3.93 3.30
CA GLY A 457 23.83 3.67 2.95
C GLY A 457 22.89 4.87 3.20
N TYR A 458 21.74 4.90 2.52
CA TYR A 458 20.62 5.81 2.81
C TYR A 458 19.64 5.15 3.77
N LEU A 459 19.15 5.89 4.77
CA LEU A 459 18.12 5.42 5.70
C LEU A 459 16.74 5.83 5.17
N ILE A 460 16.12 4.90 4.47
CA ILE A 460 14.66 4.78 4.44
C ILE A 460 14.31 3.49 5.18
N ASP A 461 13.03 3.18 5.40
CA ASP A 461 12.57 1.87 5.94
C ASP A 461 13.57 0.79 5.53
N TRP A 462 14.19 0.07 6.49
CA TRP A 462 15.44 -0.66 6.21
C TRP A 462 15.29 -1.74 5.12
N ASP A 463 14.05 -2.08 4.77
CA ASP A 463 13.65 -2.90 3.61
C ASP A 463 13.81 -2.20 2.24
N LEU A 464 13.96 -0.88 2.22
CA LEU A 464 14.24 -0.01 1.07
C LEU A 464 15.63 0.65 1.17
N ALA A 465 16.45 0.27 2.15
CA ALA A 465 17.77 0.86 2.33
C ALA A 465 18.66 0.62 1.11
N LYS A 466 19.37 1.66 0.67
CA LYS A 466 20.19 1.63 -0.54
C LYS A 466 21.64 1.97 -0.24
N LEU A 467 22.57 1.11 -0.70
CA LEU A 467 24.00 1.42 -0.69
C LEU A 467 24.32 2.51 -1.72
N ILE A 468 25.13 3.49 -1.33
CA ILE A 468 25.49 4.67 -2.14
C ILE A 468 26.17 4.25 -3.46
N ASN A 469 26.88 3.12 -3.47
CA ASN A 469 27.65 2.65 -4.63
C ASN A 469 26.81 1.89 -5.67
N ILE A 470 25.53 1.61 -5.39
CA ILE A 470 24.66 0.88 -6.32
C ILE A 470 23.90 1.88 -7.19
N GLN A 471 24.13 1.82 -8.49
CA GLN A 471 23.40 2.65 -9.47
C GLN A 471 22.04 2.03 -9.80
N GLY A 472 21.09 2.88 -10.21
CA GLY A 472 19.73 2.47 -10.57
C GLY A 472 18.75 2.42 -9.39
N PRO A 473 17.44 2.43 -9.65
CA PRO A 473 16.42 2.41 -8.62
C PRO A 473 16.18 1.01 -8.06
N GLN A 474 15.94 0.89 -6.75
CA GLN A 474 15.57 -0.40 -6.12
C GLN A 474 14.14 -0.83 -6.42
N GLN A 475 13.28 0.08 -6.87
CA GLN A 475 11.88 -0.17 -7.20
C GLN A 475 11.50 0.55 -8.49
N THR A 476 10.46 0.06 -9.18
CA THR A 476 9.94 0.67 -10.41
C THR A 476 9.14 1.95 -10.16
N THR A 477 8.65 2.15 -8.93
CA THR A 477 8.00 3.38 -8.46
C THR A 477 8.52 3.79 -7.08
N ARG A 478 8.75 5.09 -6.84
CA ARG A 478 9.10 5.59 -5.50
C ARG A 478 7.86 5.54 -4.62
N THR A 479 7.90 4.71 -3.60
CA THR A 479 6.90 4.64 -2.52
C THR A 479 7.32 5.56 -1.37
N GLY A 480 6.38 6.33 -0.82
CA GLY A 480 6.63 7.21 0.31
C GLY A 480 5.39 7.98 0.74
N THR A 481 5.38 8.45 1.98
CA THR A 481 4.30 9.28 2.52
C THR A 481 4.48 10.72 2.02
N TRP A 482 3.63 11.12 1.07
CA TRP A 482 3.66 12.41 0.37
C TRP A 482 3.76 13.63 1.29
N GLN A 483 3.08 13.57 2.42
CA GLN A 483 3.08 14.60 3.45
C GLN A 483 4.51 14.94 3.90
N PHE A 484 5.37 13.93 4.03
CA PHE A 484 6.74 14.05 4.56
C PHE A 484 7.82 14.10 3.49
N MET A 485 7.47 13.89 2.22
CA MET A 485 8.43 13.97 1.13
C MET A 485 8.92 15.43 0.93
N SER A 486 10.19 15.60 0.57
CA SER A 486 10.76 16.92 0.29
C SER A 486 10.00 17.65 -0.82
N ALA A 487 9.99 19.00 -0.78
CA ALA A 487 9.33 19.77 -1.83
C ALA A 487 9.98 19.54 -3.21
N TYR A 488 11.30 19.33 -3.23
CA TYR A 488 12.06 19.03 -4.45
C TYR A 488 11.57 17.75 -5.13
N LEU A 489 11.41 16.67 -4.38
CA LEU A 489 10.92 15.40 -4.95
C LEU A 489 9.47 15.53 -5.40
N ILE A 490 8.61 16.22 -4.64
CA ILE A 490 7.21 16.44 -5.04
C ILE A 490 7.12 17.21 -6.36
N GLU A 491 7.90 18.28 -6.50
CA GLU A 491 7.93 19.11 -7.72
C GLU A 491 8.54 18.34 -8.91
N HIS A 492 9.61 17.58 -8.67
CA HIS A 492 10.38 16.89 -9.69
C HIS A 492 10.15 15.38 -9.65
N LYS A 493 9.12 14.91 -10.37
CA LYS A 493 8.68 13.50 -10.39
C LYS A 493 9.77 12.47 -10.68
N TYR A 494 10.84 12.88 -11.36
CA TYR A 494 11.96 12.02 -11.74
C TYR A 494 13.28 12.47 -11.09
N ALA A 495 13.26 13.23 -10.00
CA ALA A 495 14.49 13.60 -9.29
C ALA A 495 15.11 12.39 -8.57
N ILE A 496 16.45 12.34 -8.49
CA ILE A 496 17.18 11.37 -7.66
C ILE A 496 16.94 11.72 -6.20
N HIS A 497 16.56 10.72 -5.40
CA HIS A 497 16.48 10.86 -3.95
C HIS A 497 17.90 10.98 -3.38
N SER A 498 18.12 11.97 -2.53
CA SER A 498 19.41 12.26 -1.91
C SER A 498 19.28 12.43 -0.40
N VAL A 499 20.42 12.51 0.29
CA VAL A 499 20.46 12.78 1.74
C VAL A 499 19.70 14.06 2.12
N LYS A 500 19.69 15.06 1.22
CA LYS A 500 18.97 16.33 1.40
C LYS A 500 17.47 16.12 1.56
N ASP A 501 16.95 15.11 0.88
CA ASP A 501 15.53 14.78 0.90
C ASP A 501 15.14 14.11 2.22
N ASP A 502 15.98 13.23 2.76
CA ASP A 502 15.78 12.60 4.08
C ASP A 502 15.89 13.63 5.21
N LEU A 503 16.88 14.53 5.12
CA LEU A 503 17.04 15.64 6.06
C LEU A 503 15.81 16.54 6.06
N GLU A 504 15.32 16.94 4.89
CA GLU A 504 14.11 17.77 4.77
C GLU A 504 12.85 17.03 5.22
N SER A 505 12.79 15.71 5.01
CA SER A 505 11.68 14.88 5.50
C SER A 505 11.54 14.95 7.02
N SER A 506 12.65 14.96 7.76
CA SER A 506 12.63 15.10 9.22
C SER A 506 11.92 16.38 9.70
N PHE A 507 12.07 17.49 8.96
CA PHE A 507 11.36 18.73 9.26
C PHE A 507 9.85 18.58 9.09
N TYR A 508 9.39 17.94 8.01
CA TYR A 508 7.96 17.73 7.79
C TYR A 508 7.34 16.76 8.81
N VAL A 509 8.09 15.76 9.26
CA VAL A 509 7.67 14.88 10.36
C VAL A 509 7.49 15.69 11.64
N VAL A 510 8.48 16.51 12.04
CA VAL A 510 8.38 17.37 13.23
C VAL A 510 7.22 18.35 13.10
N LEU A 511 7.09 19.03 11.96
CA LEU A 511 6.04 20.01 11.72
C LEU A 511 4.65 19.39 11.81
N TRP A 512 4.45 18.23 11.18
CA TRP A 512 3.18 17.50 11.24
C TRP A 512 2.85 17.06 12.66
N MET A 513 3.79 16.39 13.33
CA MET A 513 3.59 15.90 14.68
C MET A 513 3.29 17.06 15.64
N ALA A 514 4.02 18.17 15.55
CA ALA A 514 3.75 19.37 16.33
C ALA A 514 2.35 19.93 16.04
N LEU A 515 1.98 20.13 14.78
CA LEU A 515 0.67 20.71 14.41
C LEU A 515 -0.53 19.81 14.77
N MET A 516 -0.36 18.49 14.75
CA MET A 516 -1.45 17.54 15.01
C MET A 516 -1.63 17.24 16.50
N TYR A 517 -0.57 17.39 17.29
CA TYR A 517 -0.57 17.00 18.70
C TYR A 517 -0.46 18.24 19.61
N LYS A 518 0.42 19.20 19.34
CA LYS A 518 0.56 20.40 20.19
C LYS A 518 -0.39 21.54 19.85
N GLU A 519 -1.04 22.06 20.89
CA GLU A 519 -1.93 23.21 20.78
C GLU A 519 -1.18 24.43 20.20
N THR A 520 -1.82 25.09 19.24
CA THR A 520 -1.27 26.26 18.54
C THR A 520 -2.18 27.46 18.69
N TYR A 521 -1.62 28.67 18.62
CA TYR A 521 -2.39 29.91 18.52
C TYR A 521 -2.97 30.15 17.11
N MET A 522 -2.75 29.22 16.18
CA MET A 522 -3.15 29.35 14.79
C MET A 522 -4.67 29.20 14.63
N ASP A 523 -5.30 30.12 13.88
CA ASP A 523 -6.71 29.97 13.53
C ASP A 523 -6.92 28.88 12.46
N ILE A 524 -8.19 28.43 12.33
CA ILE A 524 -8.55 27.35 11.41
C ILE A 524 -8.27 27.68 9.93
N ILE A 525 -8.31 28.96 9.53
CA ILE A 525 -8.10 29.39 8.15
C ILE A 525 -6.61 29.28 7.82
N CYS A 526 -5.76 29.79 8.71
CA CYS A 526 -4.31 29.67 8.61
C CYS A 526 -3.87 28.21 8.60
N TRP A 527 -4.45 27.39 9.49
CA TRP A 527 -4.15 25.96 9.56
C TRP A 527 -4.55 25.23 8.28
N THR A 528 -5.77 25.47 7.77
CA THR A 528 -6.25 24.83 6.53
C THR A 528 -5.38 25.23 5.34
N SER A 529 -5.03 26.51 5.26
CA SER A 529 -4.16 27.03 4.21
C SER A 529 -2.77 26.38 4.24
N LEU A 530 -2.18 26.20 5.43
CA LEU A 530 -0.91 25.50 5.61
C LEU A 530 -1.03 24.03 5.23
N ALA A 531 -2.06 23.33 5.74
CA ALA A 531 -2.27 21.91 5.46
C ALA A 531 -2.37 21.65 3.96
N THR A 532 -3.14 22.46 3.23
CA THR A 532 -3.29 22.31 1.78
C THR A 532 -2.00 22.63 1.02
N GLN A 533 -1.25 23.66 1.43
CA GLN A 533 0.00 24.06 0.76
C GLN A 533 1.20 23.15 1.05
N VAL A 534 1.21 22.47 2.21
CA VAL A 534 2.35 21.65 2.65
C VAL A 534 2.00 20.18 2.57
N PHE A 535 0.94 19.72 3.21
CA PHE A 535 0.68 18.29 3.40
C PHE A 535 -0.26 17.67 2.35
N GLU A 536 -1.11 18.46 1.68
CA GLU A 536 -2.04 17.97 0.64
C GLU A 536 -1.58 18.30 -0.79
N THR A 537 -0.28 18.52 -0.99
CA THR A 537 0.27 18.90 -2.30
C THR A 537 0.25 17.75 -3.31
N ASN A 538 -0.08 18.08 -4.56
CA ASN A 538 -0.08 17.11 -5.65
C ASN A 538 1.32 16.94 -6.25
N PRO A 539 1.72 15.73 -6.68
CA PRO A 539 2.94 15.52 -7.47
C PRO A 539 3.04 16.44 -8.69
N GLY A 540 4.15 17.14 -8.80
CA GLY A 540 4.44 18.18 -9.80
C GLY A 540 4.08 19.60 -9.34
N SER A 541 3.59 19.78 -8.11
CA SER A 541 3.29 21.10 -7.54
C SER A 541 4.52 21.73 -6.91
N SER A 542 4.73 23.03 -7.14
CA SER A 542 5.71 23.87 -6.45
C SER A 542 5.21 24.40 -5.11
N SER A 543 3.95 24.17 -4.73
CA SER A 543 3.31 24.86 -3.58
C SER A 543 4.04 24.67 -2.26
N LYS A 544 4.60 23.47 -2.03
CA LYS A 544 5.39 23.16 -0.82
C LYS A 544 6.72 23.95 -0.82
N ALA A 545 7.37 24.07 -1.99
CA ALA A 545 8.60 24.86 -2.15
C ALA A 545 8.32 26.36 -2.02
N ASP A 546 7.26 26.84 -2.65
CA ASP A 546 6.79 28.23 -2.55
C ASP A 546 6.48 28.62 -1.10
N TRP A 547 5.88 27.70 -0.34
CA TRP A 547 5.62 27.90 1.09
C TRP A 547 6.91 28.08 1.89
N LEU A 548 7.92 27.24 1.67
CA LEU A 548 9.25 27.36 2.31
C LEU A 548 9.94 28.69 1.96
N ILE A 549 9.95 29.08 0.68
CA ILE A 549 10.58 30.33 0.21
C ILE A 549 9.92 31.55 0.84
N ARG A 550 8.58 31.60 0.79
CA ARG A 550 7.82 32.76 1.26
C ARG A 550 7.66 32.79 2.77
N ARG A 551 7.88 31.65 3.43
CA ARG A 551 7.61 31.43 4.86
C ARG A 551 6.18 31.84 5.21
N SER A 552 5.26 31.55 4.29
CA SER A 552 3.85 31.96 4.38
C SER A 552 3.23 31.42 5.66
N ASN A 553 2.67 32.29 6.49
CA ASN A 553 2.07 31.92 7.79
C ASN A 553 3.02 31.28 8.80
N LEU A 554 4.34 31.23 8.54
CA LEU A 554 5.32 30.64 9.46
C LEU A 554 5.31 31.37 10.81
N LEU A 555 5.17 32.70 10.80
CA LEU A 555 5.02 33.53 12.01
C LEU A 555 3.74 33.23 12.82
N ASN A 556 2.76 32.56 12.21
CA ASN A 556 1.52 32.15 12.88
C ASN A 556 1.67 30.75 13.52
N ILE A 557 2.79 30.06 13.30
CA ILE A 557 3.09 28.78 13.95
C ILE A 557 3.71 29.09 15.31
N MET A 558 2.86 29.21 16.31
CA MET A 558 3.27 29.38 17.70
C MET A 558 2.55 28.33 18.55
N PHE A 559 3.33 27.52 19.27
CA PHE A 559 2.83 26.47 20.14
C PHE A 559 2.66 26.99 21.57
N VAL A 560 1.55 26.63 22.18
CA VAL A 560 1.25 27.02 23.57
C VAL A 560 2.33 26.46 24.49
N ASP A 561 2.92 27.35 25.28
CA ASP A 561 3.96 27.08 26.29
C ASP A 561 5.20 26.32 25.77
N CYS A 562 5.55 26.42 24.48
CA CYS A 562 6.68 25.67 23.92
C CYS A 562 7.57 26.48 22.96
N LYS A 563 8.17 27.57 23.47
CA LYS A 563 9.07 28.44 22.69
C LYS A 563 10.24 27.72 22.00
N PRO A 564 10.90 26.71 22.60
CA PRO A 564 11.95 25.97 21.91
C PRO A 564 11.46 25.24 20.65
N LEU A 565 10.21 24.77 20.65
CA LEU A 565 9.60 24.12 19.49
C LEU A 565 9.31 25.13 18.37
N ASP A 566 8.82 26.33 18.73
CA ASP A 566 8.69 27.45 17.77
C ASP A 566 10.04 27.72 17.11
N GLY A 567 11.08 27.94 17.93
CA GLY A 567 12.44 28.21 17.47
C GLY A 567 13.01 27.13 16.56
N LEU A 568 12.71 25.85 16.85
CA LEU A 568 13.09 24.72 16.01
C LEU A 568 12.43 24.76 14.64
N ILE A 569 11.10 24.91 14.59
CA ILE A 569 10.36 24.94 13.32
C ILE A 569 10.78 26.14 12.46
N HIS A 570 10.97 27.30 13.07
CA HIS A 570 11.47 28.48 12.39
C HIS A 570 12.87 28.27 11.81
N ALA A 571 13.81 27.74 12.61
CA ALA A 571 15.18 27.50 12.18
C ALA A 571 15.26 26.47 11.05
N LEU A 572 14.50 25.37 11.14
CA LEU A 572 14.45 24.35 10.09
C LEU A 572 13.80 24.88 8.81
N ALA A 573 12.68 25.61 8.91
CA ALA A 573 12.03 26.21 7.76
C ALA A 573 12.92 27.24 7.06
N GLU A 574 13.65 28.05 7.82
CA GLU A 574 14.67 28.96 7.29
C GLU A 574 15.77 28.18 6.58
N PHE A 575 16.38 27.19 7.25
CA PHE A 575 17.46 26.38 6.71
C PHE A 575 17.08 25.67 5.40
N PHE A 576 15.94 25.00 5.34
CA PHE A 576 15.50 24.31 4.11
C PHE A 576 15.01 25.27 3.02
N SER A 577 14.62 26.52 3.34
CA SER A 577 14.22 27.50 2.32
C SER A 577 15.36 27.87 1.36
N HIS A 578 16.62 27.77 1.80
CA HIS A 578 17.80 28.04 0.97
C HIS A 578 17.88 27.11 -0.25
N ARG A 579 17.43 25.87 -0.11
CA ARG A 579 17.38 24.87 -1.20
C ARG A 579 16.57 25.35 -2.40
N TYR A 580 15.51 26.11 -2.14
CA TYR A 580 14.52 26.54 -3.13
C TYR A 580 14.69 27.99 -3.57
N THR A 581 15.67 28.70 -3.02
CA THR A 581 15.95 30.09 -3.40
C THR A 581 16.34 30.17 -4.88
N GLN A 582 15.62 30.96 -5.66
CA GLN A 582 15.85 31.07 -7.10
C GLN A 582 17.05 31.98 -7.40
N ILE A 583 17.91 31.53 -8.31
CA ILE A 583 18.99 32.32 -8.89
C ILE A 583 18.58 32.67 -10.32
N THR A 584 18.63 33.94 -10.67
CA THR A 584 18.36 34.39 -12.04
C THR A 584 19.58 34.13 -12.94
N ASP A 585 19.35 33.90 -14.23
CA ASP A 585 20.43 33.73 -15.22
C ASP A 585 21.41 34.92 -15.21
N HIS A 586 20.89 36.13 -14.95
CA HIS A 586 21.71 37.33 -14.83
C HIS A 586 22.67 37.29 -13.63
N GLN A 587 22.19 36.84 -12.47
CA GLN A 587 23.04 36.67 -11.27
C GLN A 587 24.11 35.60 -11.48
N GLN A 588 23.74 34.47 -12.10
CA GLN A 588 24.68 33.40 -12.44
C GLN A 588 25.77 33.90 -13.40
N MET A 589 25.38 34.57 -14.48
CA MET A 589 26.31 35.13 -15.47
C MET A 589 27.28 36.14 -14.86
N ILE A 590 26.80 37.04 -13.98
CA ILE A 590 27.66 38.01 -13.28
C ILE A 590 28.68 37.26 -12.39
N PHE A 591 28.21 36.27 -11.63
CA PHE A 591 29.06 35.50 -10.74
C PHE A 591 30.14 34.73 -11.49
N ASP A 592 29.80 34.04 -12.58
CA ASP A 592 30.76 33.26 -13.38
C ASP A 592 31.84 34.17 -13.98
N LYS A 593 31.46 35.34 -14.49
CA LYS A 593 32.42 36.33 -15.01
C LYS A 593 33.36 36.83 -13.92
N PHE A 594 32.85 37.07 -12.72
CA PHE A 594 33.65 37.52 -11.59
C PHE A 594 34.57 36.41 -11.06
N ARG A 595 34.07 35.18 -10.93
CA ARG A 595 34.84 33.99 -10.52
C ARG A 595 36.00 33.74 -11.47
N LEU A 596 35.78 33.78 -12.78
CA LEU A 596 36.83 33.60 -13.78
C LEU A 596 37.90 34.70 -13.69
N ALA A 597 37.47 35.95 -13.49
CA ALA A 597 38.39 37.08 -13.30
C ALA A 597 39.24 36.90 -12.03
N TYR A 598 38.62 36.46 -10.92
CA TYR A 598 39.29 36.18 -9.65
C TYR A 598 40.30 35.02 -9.77
N GLU A 599 39.93 33.90 -10.41
CA GLU A 599 40.81 32.76 -10.63
C GLU A 599 41.99 33.06 -11.56
N LYS A 600 41.78 33.95 -12.54
CA LYS A 600 42.86 34.45 -13.41
C LYS A 600 43.80 35.34 -12.61
N ALA A 601 43.25 36.27 -11.84
CA ALA A 601 43.97 37.13 -10.92
C ALA A 601 44.84 36.35 -9.93
N MET A 602 44.32 35.27 -9.35
CA MET A 602 45.06 34.38 -8.44
C MET A 602 46.28 33.71 -9.08
N ARG A 603 46.28 33.51 -10.41
CA ARG A 603 47.38 32.85 -11.16
C ARG A 603 48.44 33.84 -11.64
N GLU A 604 48.09 35.12 -11.78
CA GLU A 604 48.97 36.16 -12.30
C GLU A 604 49.53 36.99 -11.11
N VAL A 605 50.78 36.71 -10.70
CA VAL A 605 51.51 37.48 -9.67
C VAL A 605 51.95 38.86 -10.23
N PRO A 606 51.91 39.98 -9.47
CA PRO A 606 51.59 40.12 -8.04
C PRO A 606 50.33 40.96 -7.80
N ILE A 607 49.24 40.34 -7.37
CA ILE A 607 48.10 41.04 -6.79
C ILE A 607 48.38 41.25 -5.30
N THR A 608 48.12 42.46 -4.80
CA THR A 608 48.28 42.76 -3.37
C THR A 608 47.25 41.99 -2.55
N GLN A 609 47.66 41.52 -1.36
CA GLN A 609 46.80 40.77 -0.44
C GLN A 609 45.45 41.46 -0.19
N ASP A 610 45.44 42.79 -0.10
CA ASP A 610 44.25 43.61 0.16
C ASP A 610 43.22 43.54 -0.98
N LEU A 611 43.69 43.56 -2.24
CA LEU A 611 42.84 43.41 -3.43
C LEU A 611 42.21 42.02 -3.48
N LEU A 612 42.97 41.01 -3.06
CA LEU A 612 42.52 39.63 -3.00
C LEU A 612 41.44 39.43 -1.93
N ILE A 613 41.60 40.05 -0.76
CA ILE A 613 40.61 40.06 0.32
C ILE A 613 39.33 40.77 -0.12
N ALA A 614 39.44 41.95 -0.75
CA ALA A 614 38.28 42.70 -1.25
C ALA A 614 37.51 41.92 -2.33
N ALA A 615 38.22 41.29 -3.27
CA ALA A 615 37.60 40.48 -4.30
C ALA A 615 36.96 39.19 -3.74
N HIS A 616 37.58 38.57 -2.73
CA HIS A 616 36.97 37.45 -2.01
C HIS A 616 35.68 37.89 -1.30
N GLY A 617 35.67 39.06 -0.64
CA GLY A 617 34.47 39.65 -0.02
C GLY A 617 33.30 39.80 -1.01
N ILE A 618 33.57 40.38 -2.18
CA ILE A 618 32.56 40.54 -3.25
C ILE A 618 32.03 39.18 -3.73
N MET A 619 32.92 38.18 -3.86
CA MET A 619 32.52 36.83 -4.24
C MET A 619 31.62 36.20 -3.18
N THR A 620 32.01 36.29 -1.90
CA THR A 620 31.23 35.74 -0.78
C THR A 620 29.88 36.43 -0.58
N ASP A 621 29.75 37.69 -1.02
CA ASP A 621 28.50 38.43 -0.96
C ASP A 621 27.51 38.11 -2.08
N SER A 622 27.98 37.47 -3.16
CA SER A 622 27.13 37.06 -4.29
C SER A 622 26.00 36.13 -3.83
N PRO A 623 24.75 36.36 -4.28
CA PRO A 623 23.64 35.44 -4.04
C PRO A 623 23.92 34.00 -4.55
N VAL A 624 24.69 33.88 -5.63
CA VAL A 624 25.07 32.59 -6.21
C VAL A 624 26.03 31.85 -5.28
N TYR A 625 27.07 32.53 -4.80
CA TYR A 625 28.02 31.94 -3.85
C TYR A 625 27.34 31.55 -2.54
N LYS A 626 26.47 32.42 -2.01
CA LYS A 626 25.69 32.14 -0.80
C LYS A 626 24.86 30.87 -0.98
N LYS A 627 24.11 30.76 -2.09
CA LYS A 627 23.37 29.54 -2.42
C LYS A 627 24.28 28.31 -2.57
N GLU A 628 25.43 28.43 -3.24
CA GLU A 628 26.39 27.32 -3.36
C GLU A 628 26.89 26.85 -2.00
N MET A 629 27.19 27.77 -1.08
CA MET A 629 27.61 27.41 0.28
C MET A 629 26.46 26.79 1.09
N ASP A 630 25.27 27.38 1.05
CA ASP A 630 24.09 26.84 1.74
C ASP A 630 23.76 25.41 1.23
N MET A 631 23.90 25.18 -0.07
CA MET A 631 23.69 23.86 -0.68
C MET A 631 24.76 22.83 -0.30
N LYS A 632 26.00 23.27 -0.03
CA LYS A 632 27.06 22.40 0.51
C LYS A 632 26.81 22.01 1.96
N VAL A 633 26.25 22.92 2.75
CA VAL A 633 25.87 22.63 4.14
C VAL A 633 24.79 21.54 4.20
N LEU A 634 23.88 21.51 3.22
CA LEU A 634 22.88 20.45 3.07
C LEU A 634 23.45 19.08 2.66
N ASP A 635 24.73 18.97 2.26
CA ASP A 635 25.37 17.69 1.98
C ASP A 635 25.79 16.93 3.25
N SER A 636 25.64 17.53 4.43
CA SER A 636 25.92 16.91 5.74
C SER A 636 24.72 17.01 6.68
N HIS A 637 24.58 16.01 7.56
CA HIS A 637 23.62 16.02 8.67
C HIS A 637 23.97 17.02 9.77
N ASP A 638 25.23 17.44 9.87
CA ASP A 638 25.78 18.20 11.00
C ASP A 638 24.92 19.42 11.35
N THR A 639 24.64 20.27 10.36
CA THR A 639 23.90 21.51 10.61
C THR A 639 22.46 21.26 11.04
N VAL A 640 21.80 20.24 10.50
CA VAL A 640 20.45 19.87 10.93
C VAL A 640 20.49 19.36 12.38
N ILE A 641 21.42 18.46 12.69
CA ILE A 641 21.60 17.93 14.06
C ILE A 641 21.94 19.07 15.05
N ASP A 642 22.78 20.03 14.65
CA ASP A 642 23.13 21.19 15.45
C ASP A 642 21.94 22.11 15.71
N ILE A 643 21.06 22.30 14.73
CA ILE A 643 19.80 23.03 14.92
C ILE A 643 18.94 22.34 15.97
N PHE A 644 18.80 21.01 15.92
CA PHE A 644 18.08 20.24 16.94
C PHE A 644 18.72 20.37 18.32
N ASN A 645 20.03 20.15 18.43
CA ASN A 645 20.77 20.24 19.70
C ASN A 645 20.64 21.62 20.34
N LYS A 646 20.83 22.68 19.54
CA LYS A 646 20.71 24.06 20.02
C LYS A 646 19.36 24.36 20.65
N GLN A 647 18.27 23.83 20.10
CA GLN A 647 16.92 24.04 20.63
C GLN A 647 16.64 23.12 21.84
N LEU A 648 17.17 21.90 21.83
CA LEU A 648 17.04 20.94 22.93
C LEU A 648 17.79 21.38 24.20
N ASP A 649 18.84 22.20 24.05
CA ASP A 649 19.61 22.79 25.15
C ASP A 649 18.93 24.02 25.79
N LEU A 650 17.92 24.60 25.13
CA LEU A 650 17.17 25.72 25.70
C LEU A 650 16.28 25.27 26.87
N SER A 651 16.17 26.11 27.89
CA SER A 651 15.13 25.98 28.91
C SER A 651 13.75 26.34 28.34
N GLY A 652 12.68 25.79 28.90
CA GLY A 652 11.29 26.11 28.51
C GLY A 652 10.58 25.01 27.73
N TRP A 653 11.16 23.81 27.65
CA TRP A 653 10.42 22.61 27.27
C TRP A 653 9.44 22.22 28.38
N PRO A 654 8.15 21.99 28.05
CA PRO A 654 7.19 21.43 29.01
C PRO A 654 7.64 20.07 29.53
N VAL A 655 7.40 19.81 30.82
CA VAL A 655 7.73 18.52 31.46
C VAL A 655 6.82 17.41 30.93
N LYS A 656 5.53 17.72 30.79
CA LYS A 656 4.52 16.87 30.15
C LYS A 656 3.56 17.74 29.37
N ASP A 657 3.54 17.53 28.08
CA ASP A 657 2.59 18.12 27.13
C ASP A 657 2.14 17.07 26.10
N ALA A 658 2.17 15.80 26.52
CA ALA A 658 1.53 14.67 25.87
C ALA A 658 0.08 15.05 25.53
N THR A 659 -0.23 15.02 24.25
CA THR A 659 -1.52 15.52 23.74
C THR A 659 -2.27 14.41 23.03
N VAL A 660 -3.59 14.43 23.20
CA VAL A 660 -4.52 13.68 22.34
C VAL A 660 -4.52 14.36 20.97
N LEU A 661 -4.60 13.57 19.89
CA LEU A 661 -4.78 14.06 18.52
C LEU A 661 -5.78 15.22 18.49
N GLN A 662 -5.35 16.38 18.01
CA GLN A 662 -6.22 17.56 17.95
C GLN A 662 -7.41 17.25 17.04
N LYS A 663 -8.63 17.42 17.58
CA LYS A 663 -9.83 17.44 16.75
C LYS A 663 -9.79 18.72 15.93
N LEU A 664 -9.40 18.59 14.65
CA LEU A 664 -9.52 19.69 13.70
C LEU A 664 -10.95 20.20 13.74
N LYS A 665 -11.14 21.51 13.99
CA LYS A 665 -12.45 22.18 14.11
C LYS A 665 -13.23 22.24 12.77
N HIS A 666 -13.06 21.22 11.93
CA HIS A 666 -13.66 21.07 10.61
C HIS A 666 -15.15 20.68 10.68
N GLU A 667 -15.60 20.11 11.81
CA GLU A 667 -16.96 19.59 11.96
C GLU A 667 -18.06 20.66 12.12
N GLU A 668 -17.73 21.88 12.56
CA GLU A 668 -18.76 22.89 12.83
C GLU A 668 -19.15 23.74 11.61
N LYS A 669 -18.24 23.96 10.64
CA LYS A 669 -18.51 24.88 9.51
C LYS A 669 -19.22 24.23 8.31
N TYR A 670 -19.09 22.93 8.10
CA TYR A 670 -19.77 22.24 6.98
C TYR A 670 -21.24 21.85 7.27
N LYS A 671 -21.75 22.16 8.47
CA LYS A 671 -23.20 22.15 8.75
C LYS A 671 -23.90 23.44 8.29
N LEU A 672 -23.17 24.48 7.87
CA LEU A 672 -23.75 25.74 7.43
C LEU A 672 -23.43 26.03 5.95
N GLY A 673 -24.32 25.55 5.07
CA GLY A 673 -24.68 26.20 3.81
C GLY A 673 -23.63 26.35 2.70
N LEU A 674 -23.53 25.35 1.82
CA LEU A 674 -23.19 25.58 0.41
C LEU A 674 -24.23 24.85 -0.46
N PHE A 675 -25.34 25.54 -0.70
CA PHE A 675 -26.27 25.20 -1.78
C PHE A 675 -25.63 25.60 -3.11
N THR A 676 -25.25 24.62 -3.94
CA THR A 676 -25.01 24.85 -5.37
C THR A 676 -26.36 24.94 -6.08
N LYS A 677 -26.75 26.16 -6.47
CA LYS A 677 -27.90 26.42 -7.36
C LYS A 677 -27.58 25.96 -8.78
N SER A 678 -28.29 24.95 -9.27
CA SER A 678 -28.83 24.93 -10.64
C SER A 678 -30.01 23.95 -10.76
N GLN A 679 -31.23 24.53 -10.69
CA GLN A 679 -32.53 24.08 -11.23
C GLN A 679 -33.12 22.76 -10.68
N SER A 680 -34.40 22.64 -10.29
CA SER A 680 -35.63 23.34 -10.70
C SER A 680 -36.69 23.36 -9.59
N LEU A 681 -37.59 24.35 -9.69
CA LEU A 681 -38.65 24.75 -8.76
C LEU A 681 -39.73 23.69 -8.46
N LEU A 682 -40.13 23.63 -7.18
CA LEU A 682 -41.49 23.56 -6.60
C LEU A 682 -41.26 23.46 -5.08
N GLY A 683 -41.45 24.50 -4.29
CA GLY A 683 -42.78 24.94 -3.86
C GLY A 683 -42.95 24.59 -2.38
N SER A 684 -42.61 25.55 -1.52
CA SER A 684 -43.09 25.78 -0.13
C SER A 684 -43.31 24.59 0.82
N GLY A 685 -42.56 24.63 1.93
CA GLY A 685 -43.13 24.57 3.27
C GLY A 685 -43.25 23.19 3.91
N VAL A 686 -42.50 23.00 5.00
CA VAL A 686 -42.91 22.43 6.30
C VAL A 686 -41.66 21.81 6.96
N GLU A 687 -41.29 22.35 8.13
CA GLU A 687 -40.40 21.71 9.10
C GLU A 687 -41.02 20.40 9.58
N VAL A 688 -40.27 19.29 9.56
CA VAL A 688 -40.55 18.18 10.49
C VAL A 688 -39.24 17.60 11.02
N THR A 689 -39.22 17.51 12.34
CA THR A 689 -38.21 16.97 13.24
C THR A 689 -38.01 15.45 13.13
N LEU A 690 -36.81 15.03 13.50
CA LEU A 690 -36.37 13.64 13.67
C LEU A 690 -37.20 12.89 14.72
N SER A 691 -37.95 11.86 14.33
CA SER A 691 -37.84 10.51 14.93
C SER A 691 -38.80 9.54 14.22
N GLY A 692 -38.31 8.36 13.88
CA GLY A 692 -39.09 7.34 13.19
C GLY A 692 -38.60 5.93 13.48
N LYS A 693 -38.54 5.55 14.76
CA LYS A 693 -38.88 4.17 15.13
C LYS A 693 -40.39 4.12 15.25
N ARG A 694 -41.05 3.15 14.61
CA ARG A 694 -42.29 2.57 15.17
C ARG A 694 -42.58 1.19 14.62
N CYS A 695 -42.68 0.27 15.58
CA CYS A 695 -43.41 -0.98 15.47
C CYS A 695 -44.89 -0.72 15.13
N ARG A 696 -45.47 -1.73 14.47
CA ARG A 696 -46.91 -1.97 14.31
C ARG A 696 -47.67 -1.84 15.64
N LEU A 697 -48.90 -1.33 15.55
CA LEU A 697 -50.09 -1.85 16.20
C LEU A 697 -51.33 -1.20 15.54
N ASP A 698 -52.17 -2.06 14.97
CA ASP A 698 -53.64 -2.11 14.92
C ASP A 698 -54.46 -0.81 15.00
N ASN A 699 -55.42 -0.64 14.06
CA ASN A 699 -56.85 -0.65 14.40
C ASN A 699 -57.78 -0.43 13.18
N ALA A 700 -58.81 -1.28 13.14
CA ALA A 700 -60.24 -1.03 12.88
C ALA A 700 -60.70 -0.08 11.74
N ASP A 701 -61.32 -0.72 10.74
CA ASP A 701 -62.71 -0.57 10.28
C ASP A 701 -63.36 0.80 10.01
N ALA A 702 -64.06 0.80 8.86
CA ALA A 702 -65.21 1.60 8.44
C ALA A 702 -64.89 3.04 7.96
N ASP A 703 -65.48 3.59 6.90
CA ASP A 703 -66.58 3.15 6.05
C ASP A 703 -66.56 3.94 4.73
N ASP A 704 -67.34 3.43 3.79
CA ASP A 704 -67.66 3.81 2.42
C ASP A 704 -67.63 5.28 1.96
N GLY A 705 -67.42 5.42 0.63
CA GLY A 705 -68.41 6.13 -0.19
C GLY A 705 -67.89 7.17 -1.18
N ASP A 706 -67.71 6.73 -2.43
CA ASP A 706 -68.06 7.37 -3.71
C ASP A 706 -68.08 8.89 -3.88
N GLY A 707 -67.56 9.37 -5.02
CA GLY A 707 -68.04 10.63 -5.59
C GLY A 707 -67.11 11.31 -6.57
N ASP A 708 -67.28 10.97 -7.84
CA ASP A 708 -66.56 11.42 -9.01
C ASP A 708 -66.85 12.89 -9.43
N CYS A 709 -66.04 13.37 -10.39
CA CYS A 709 -66.33 14.40 -11.40
C CYS A 709 -66.11 15.91 -11.11
N SER A 710 -64.99 16.38 -11.66
CA SER A 710 -64.88 17.37 -12.76
C SER A 710 -65.35 18.83 -12.58
N SER A 711 -64.44 19.77 -12.86
CA SER A 711 -64.54 20.85 -13.89
C SER A 711 -63.54 21.97 -13.55
N LEU A 712 -62.50 22.23 -14.35
CA LEU A 712 -62.43 22.96 -15.62
C LEU A 712 -62.69 24.48 -15.53
N THR A 713 -61.78 25.21 -16.20
CA THR A 713 -61.77 26.63 -16.59
C THR A 713 -61.20 27.60 -15.55
N GLY A 714 -60.29 28.52 -15.87
CA GLY A 714 -59.65 28.86 -17.13
C GLY A 714 -59.09 30.29 -17.09
N LEU A 715 -58.10 30.51 -17.97
CA LEU A 715 -57.79 31.74 -18.70
C LEU A 715 -57.01 32.92 -18.06
N GLY A 716 -55.97 33.30 -18.80
CA GLY A 716 -55.50 34.67 -19.02
C GLY A 716 -54.48 35.17 -17.99
N GLY A 717 -53.31 35.68 -18.33
CA GLY A 717 -52.83 36.16 -19.61
C GLY A 717 -51.73 37.20 -19.32
N ALA A 718 -50.55 36.95 -19.89
CA ALA A 718 -49.67 37.93 -20.52
C ALA A 718 -49.06 39.11 -19.73
N LEU A 719 -47.72 39.12 -19.75
CA LEU A 719 -46.83 40.25 -20.10
C LEU A 719 -46.98 41.55 -19.29
N THR A 720 -45.94 41.95 -18.56
CA THR A 720 -44.94 42.93 -19.05
C THR A 720 -43.88 43.24 -17.98
N SER A 721 -42.63 43.23 -18.44
CA SER A 721 -41.47 44.06 -18.06
C SER A 721 -41.45 44.88 -16.76
N LEU A 722 -40.44 44.58 -15.93
CA LEU A 722 -39.35 45.45 -15.39
C LEU A 722 -39.71 46.78 -14.70
N PRO A 723 -38.93 47.19 -13.68
CA PRO A 723 -37.56 47.69 -13.88
C PRO A 723 -36.43 46.76 -13.42
#